data_AF-A0A9J6BRN2-F1
#
_entry.id   AF-A0A9J6BRN2-F1
#
_cell.length_a   1.000
_cell.length_b   1.000
_cell.length_c   1.000
_cell.angle_alpha   90.00
_cell.angle_beta   90.00
_cell.angle_gamma   90.00
#
_symmetry.space_group_name_H-M   'P 1'
#
loop_
_entity.id
_entity.type
_entity.pdbx_description
1 polymer ?
#
loop_
_entity_poly.entity_id
_entity_poly.type
_entity_poly.pdbx_seq_one_letter_code
_entity_poly.pdbx_strand_id
1 'polypeptide(L)'
;MKKIASAPPQEAAFNGNYDNIKASYMVGVQSRFRRKYYHKTIFAIFSVIILLLIIVIIIISCFLKSSRDDICYSPDCLRTSATFIQNMDLTVNPCEDFFKYMCGNFDSEHPLPDTSTSHDWFTEKQLKVLRVIRKKLQQKTQNDDSEPFPVSQAKFFYKSCIDTSANDKLEFQPLFRYLKQFNLPKIPTLLKNSESDVIDFEFDWVKTIVKIKRSLGADKIIGFEIFPDPKNRSVNYLAIGSPSQESELPIVDDALSKRIKHMRKKYYINARIKENNDDEGSEEEDEEEDVALLAYNLYMKEVIMELIKKAEPTYQITDNLNRISRLMQVSINISKSIYTFIEMAENASKVEDRDGNLSDLVYIKLKDLQKKVFDELSIEEQRVPLFEKYMILILDGIPEAHFDIDEDVVLTSNADIMYLKNAMQLINDTKSIYLEAFLWWSVVEELILYTTSSMRSLYYDYTKTITGVEGIQSRSSYCTMSINKLMGYAVSYLIVEKNFMKDTKPNVEEMLSNIQKSFANIIYNSWMDFETKKRSLTKLQKMKSLIGFPEWILNKTELELHYKGYQVNNAFDTDSRLISILISEIFFLTLRALNYGSIGTVLAHELTHGFDDIGRHFDDEGNKNFWWTNKTIEEFLNRTECFKKQYSEFYLSEINEYINGDNTLGENIADNGGIREAFYGYNYFIKTSGKEKKLPGFEDFTHEQLFFMSYGNLWCETMSIQGLKFSLEDTHCPGRIRLLGVLSNTKEFSNAFKCHLGHKYYKTDDQKCILWNLYRVEFPLRIMASREQLEPRASKILKTKEDQALFNQYMSLTDKEIHIHTLIEMKKLNEGITSLQQTFSSIGSISFQKSFIETTNSKDSSNKRSRNPILKTEKSQMEGTKLQKSISSGVIVEGRANFFPINFHENIQLIQYRVDFEPEVDATLLKKKILTKNEDLLNLSPRYVFDGSSLYTQSNVNSEVDTTFHMNPNSTFRLANGKEMTYVDYYMSKYGIKINDRQQFLLVSRARERDIRAGKPEMIYLIPELSRATGNSKFYLFELFIQFYLF
;
A
#
# COMPACT_ATOMS: atom_id res chain seq x y z
N MET A 1 -11.65 -36.20 -47.79
CA MET A 1 -11.43 -35.36 -49.00
C MET A 1 -10.00 -35.63 -49.51
N LYS A 2 -9.82 -36.29 -50.68
CA LYS A 2 -9.25 -35.71 -51.94
C LYS A 2 -8.10 -34.71 -51.72
N LYS A 3 -6.93 -34.72 -52.39
CA LYS A 3 -6.29 -35.53 -53.46
C LYS A 3 -4.91 -34.84 -53.77
N ILE A 4 -3.93 -35.59 -54.33
CA ILE A 4 -2.83 -35.17 -55.28
C ILE A 4 -1.44 -34.82 -54.64
N ALA A 5 -0.23 -35.23 -55.13
CA ALA A 5 0.34 -35.80 -56.39
C ALA A 5 1.66 -36.59 -56.07
N SER A 6 2.00 -37.78 -56.62
CA SER A 6 2.70 -38.17 -57.90
C SER A 6 4.16 -37.66 -58.08
N ALA A 7 5.22 -38.38 -58.52
CA ALA A 7 5.55 -39.75 -58.99
C ALA A 7 7.14 -39.85 -59.10
N PRO A 8 7.79 -40.75 -59.89
CA PRO A 8 8.43 -42.05 -59.52
C PRO A 8 9.96 -42.15 -59.81
N PRO A 9 10.63 -43.32 -59.62
CA PRO A 9 11.96 -43.61 -60.20
C PRO A 9 11.93 -44.66 -61.34
N GLN A 10 12.90 -44.53 -62.27
CA GLN A 10 13.10 -45.36 -63.48
C GLN A 10 13.98 -46.61 -63.23
N GLU A 11 13.71 -47.65 -64.01
CA GLU A 11 14.54 -48.84 -64.27
C GLU A 11 15.77 -48.54 -65.14
N ALA A 12 16.85 -49.33 -64.99
CA ALA A 12 17.64 -49.83 -66.11
C ALA A 12 18.54 -51.01 -65.67
N ALA A 13 18.43 -52.11 -66.41
CA ALA A 13 19.35 -53.25 -66.40
C ALA A 13 20.39 -53.09 -67.53
N PHE A 14 21.62 -53.63 -67.40
CA PHE A 14 22.38 -54.21 -68.52
C PHE A 14 23.60 -55.05 -68.05
N ASN A 15 23.90 -56.08 -68.85
CA ASN A 15 24.76 -57.26 -68.67
C ASN A 15 26.27 -57.08 -68.90
N GLY A 16 27.05 -58.05 -68.37
CA GLY A 16 28.27 -58.64 -68.97
C GLY A 16 29.62 -58.15 -68.40
N ASN A 17 30.70 -58.93 -68.27
CA ASN A 17 31.04 -60.29 -68.73
C ASN A 17 32.47 -60.69 -68.24
N TYR A 18 32.82 -62.01 -68.23
CA TYR A 18 34.18 -62.64 -68.27
C TYR A 18 35.16 -62.47 -67.06
N ASP A 19 35.94 -63.44 -66.53
CA ASP A 19 36.14 -64.89 -66.74
C ASP A 19 37.13 -65.48 -65.68
N ASN A 20 36.98 -66.79 -65.36
CA ASN A 20 37.99 -67.84 -65.01
C ASN A 20 39.04 -67.64 -63.86
N ILE A 21 39.37 -68.60 -62.96
CA ILE A 21 40.02 -69.93 -63.17
C ILE A 21 40.01 -70.79 -61.85
N LYS A 22 39.71 -72.10 -62.00
CA LYS A 22 40.08 -73.37 -61.27
C LYS A 22 40.22 -73.42 -59.73
N ALA A 23 39.58 -74.44 -59.11
CA ALA A 23 40.25 -75.68 -58.69
C ALA A 23 39.28 -76.72 -58.09
N SER A 24 39.66 -77.98 -58.27
CA SER A 24 38.93 -79.24 -58.09
C SER A 24 39.07 -79.91 -56.72
N TYR A 25 38.04 -80.68 -56.34
CA TYR A 25 37.96 -81.89 -55.49
C TYR A 25 38.56 -81.90 -54.06
N MET A 26 37.70 -82.10 -53.05
CA MET A 26 37.62 -83.38 -52.31
C MET A 26 36.32 -83.49 -51.50
N VAL A 27 35.73 -84.69 -51.57
CA VAL A 27 34.51 -85.14 -50.92
C VAL A 27 34.78 -85.50 -49.46
N GLY A 28 33.90 -85.06 -48.55
CA GLY A 28 33.80 -85.52 -47.17
C GLY A 28 32.33 -85.67 -46.78
N VAL A 29 31.91 -86.90 -46.56
CA VAL A 29 30.53 -87.36 -46.40
C VAL A 29 30.01 -87.08 -44.97
N GLN A 30 28.74 -86.64 -44.92
CA GLN A 30 27.75 -86.71 -43.83
C GLN A 30 27.88 -85.83 -42.56
N SER A 31 26.85 -85.00 -42.36
CA SER A 31 26.12 -84.95 -41.09
C SER A 31 24.70 -84.40 -41.29
N ARG A 32 23.71 -85.30 -41.27
CA ARG A 32 22.26 -84.98 -41.25
C ARG A 32 21.78 -84.36 -39.92
N PHE A 33 22.67 -83.95 -39.03
CA PHE A 33 22.31 -83.55 -37.66
C PHE A 33 22.13 -82.04 -37.43
N ARG A 34 22.56 -81.16 -38.36
CA ARG A 34 22.57 -79.70 -38.13
C ARG A 34 21.33 -78.89 -38.57
N ARG A 35 20.41 -79.44 -39.38
CA ARG A 35 19.21 -78.70 -39.83
C ARG A 35 18.01 -78.73 -38.87
N LYS A 36 17.95 -79.69 -37.93
CA LYS A 36 16.80 -79.84 -37.00
C LYS A 36 16.84 -78.87 -35.81
N TYR A 37 18.01 -78.28 -35.54
CA TYR A 37 18.21 -77.34 -34.43
C TYR A 37 18.46 -75.90 -34.88
N TYR A 38 18.85 -75.64 -36.14
CA TYR A 38 19.16 -74.28 -36.63
C TYR A 38 17.96 -73.32 -36.57
N HIS A 39 16.78 -73.76 -37.01
CA HIS A 39 15.55 -72.96 -36.87
C HIS A 39 15.10 -72.82 -35.42
N LYS A 40 15.34 -73.83 -34.57
CA LYS A 40 15.02 -73.76 -33.13
C LYS A 40 15.95 -72.79 -32.38
N THR A 41 17.24 -72.76 -32.73
CA THR A 41 18.20 -71.81 -32.16
C THR A 41 17.95 -70.39 -32.65
N ILE A 42 17.62 -70.18 -33.93
CA ILE A 42 17.23 -68.84 -34.42
C ILE A 42 15.94 -68.38 -33.75
N PHE A 43 14.92 -69.23 -33.62
CA PHE A 43 13.68 -68.88 -32.96
C PHE A 43 13.87 -68.61 -31.46
N ALA A 44 14.75 -69.35 -30.80
CA ALA A 44 15.13 -69.09 -29.41
C ALA A 44 15.87 -67.75 -29.26
N ILE A 45 16.82 -67.43 -30.14
CA ILE A 45 17.53 -66.15 -30.15
C ILE A 45 16.55 -64.99 -30.42
N PHE A 46 15.65 -65.14 -31.39
CA PHE A 46 14.61 -64.13 -31.66
C PHE A 46 13.67 -63.95 -30.47
N SER A 47 13.29 -65.03 -29.80
CA SER A 47 12.45 -64.99 -28.59
C SER A 47 13.16 -64.28 -27.43
N VAL A 48 14.47 -64.50 -27.26
CA VAL A 48 15.31 -63.81 -26.26
C VAL A 48 15.45 -62.32 -26.59
N ILE A 49 15.65 -61.96 -27.86
CA ILE A 49 15.73 -60.55 -28.29
C ILE A 49 14.39 -59.83 -28.07
N ILE A 50 13.26 -60.48 -28.40
CA ILE A 50 11.92 -59.94 -28.14
C ILE A 50 11.69 -59.79 -26.63
N LEU A 51 12.09 -60.76 -25.82
CA LEU A 51 11.96 -60.68 -24.36
C LEU A 51 12.80 -59.52 -23.79
N LEU A 52 14.03 -59.34 -24.28
CA LEU A 52 14.90 -58.22 -23.90
C LEU A 52 14.30 -56.87 -24.32
N LEU A 53 13.74 -56.77 -25.52
CA LEU A 53 13.03 -55.56 -25.98
C LEU A 53 11.80 -55.26 -25.10
N ILE A 54 11.02 -56.27 -24.74
CA ILE A 54 9.88 -56.11 -23.83
C ILE A 54 10.37 -55.65 -22.44
N ILE A 55 11.45 -56.22 -21.91
CA ILE A 55 12.03 -55.80 -20.63
C ILE A 55 12.51 -54.34 -20.71
N VAL A 56 13.17 -53.93 -21.80
CA VAL A 56 13.60 -52.55 -22.01
C VAL A 56 12.40 -51.60 -22.10
N ILE A 57 11.33 -51.98 -22.82
CA ILE A 57 10.10 -51.20 -22.90
C ILE A 57 9.44 -51.09 -21.51
N ILE A 58 9.41 -52.17 -20.72
CA ILE A 58 8.89 -52.15 -19.35
C ILE A 58 9.75 -51.23 -18.47
N ILE A 59 11.08 -51.30 -18.57
CA ILE A 59 11.99 -50.43 -17.81
C ILE A 59 11.77 -48.97 -18.20
N ILE A 60 11.70 -48.64 -19.50
CA ILE A 60 11.42 -47.28 -19.99
C ILE A 60 10.05 -46.82 -19.51
N SER A 61 9.02 -47.67 -19.59
CA SER A 61 7.68 -47.36 -19.11
C SER A 61 7.63 -47.13 -17.59
N CYS A 62 8.41 -47.89 -16.81
CA CYS A 62 8.55 -47.71 -15.37
C CYS A 62 9.30 -46.42 -15.02
N PHE A 63 10.38 -46.09 -15.75
CA PHE A 63 11.12 -44.84 -15.58
C PHE A 63 10.26 -43.61 -15.94
N LEU A 64 9.54 -43.65 -17.06
CA LEU A 64 8.63 -42.56 -17.48
C LEU A 64 7.46 -42.38 -16.52
N LYS A 65 6.92 -43.48 -15.95
CA LYS A 65 5.89 -43.41 -14.91
C LYS A 65 6.44 -42.81 -13.62
N SER A 66 7.60 -43.27 -13.15
CA SER A 66 8.28 -42.75 -11.97
C SER A 66 8.62 -41.25 -12.09
N SER A 67 8.98 -40.78 -13.28
CA SER A 67 9.27 -39.36 -13.52
C SER A 67 8.01 -38.49 -13.58
N ARG A 68 6.87 -39.03 -14.02
CA ARG A 68 5.58 -38.30 -14.01
C ARG A 68 5.01 -38.12 -12.60
N ASP A 69 5.26 -39.07 -11.71
CA ASP A 69 4.72 -39.05 -10.34
C ASP A 69 5.40 -37.99 -9.43
N ASP A 70 6.57 -37.47 -9.83
CA ASP A 70 7.39 -36.49 -9.07
C ASP A 70 7.00 -35.01 -9.32
N ILE A 71 6.16 -34.72 -10.30
CA ILE A 71 5.74 -33.34 -10.66
C ILE A 71 4.30 -33.07 -10.18
N CYS A 72 4.06 -31.86 -9.68
CA CYS A 72 2.74 -31.42 -9.24
C CYS A 72 1.89 -30.86 -10.40
N TYR A 73 0.84 -31.59 -10.78
CA TYR A 73 -0.11 -31.16 -11.83
C TYR A 73 -1.47 -30.69 -11.28
N SER A 74 -1.54 -30.29 -10.00
CA SER A 74 -2.75 -29.67 -9.48
C SER A 74 -3.02 -28.34 -10.19
N PRO A 75 -4.29 -27.90 -10.29
CA PRO A 75 -4.62 -26.60 -10.87
C PRO A 75 -3.89 -25.42 -10.21
N ASP A 76 -3.59 -25.50 -8.92
CA ASP A 76 -2.89 -24.44 -8.20
C ASP A 76 -1.38 -24.46 -8.48
N CYS A 77 -0.74 -25.64 -8.62
CA CYS A 77 0.65 -25.74 -9.06
C CYS A 77 0.82 -25.12 -10.45
N LEU A 78 -0.06 -25.47 -11.40
CA LEU A 78 -0.02 -24.91 -12.75
C LEU A 78 -0.25 -23.40 -12.78
N ARG A 79 -1.20 -22.89 -11.97
CA ARG A 79 -1.43 -21.45 -11.83
C ARG A 79 -0.24 -20.73 -11.24
N THR A 80 0.38 -21.30 -10.21
CA THR A 80 1.56 -20.70 -9.56
C THR A 80 2.74 -20.65 -10.51
N SER A 81 3.01 -21.73 -11.25
CA SER A 81 4.04 -21.74 -12.28
C SER A 81 3.82 -20.68 -13.34
N ALA A 82 2.58 -20.54 -13.84
CA ALA A 82 2.25 -19.53 -14.84
C ALA A 82 2.51 -18.11 -14.31
N THR A 83 2.08 -17.81 -13.08
CA THR A 83 2.32 -16.52 -12.43
C THR A 83 3.82 -16.20 -12.28
N PHE A 84 4.63 -17.17 -11.84
CA PHE A 84 6.08 -16.97 -11.75
C PHE A 84 6.68 -16.68 -13.12
N ILE A 85 6.34 -17.46 -14.15
CA ILE A 85 6.85 -17.26 -15.51
C ILE A 85 6.48 -15.87 -16.06
N GLN A 86 5.28 -15.36 -15.75
CA GLN A 86 4.82 -14.05 -16.20
C GLN A 86 5.59 -12.89 -15.54
N ASN A 87 5.87 -12.98 -14.24
CA ASN A 87 6.45 -11.87 -13.49
C ASN A 87 7.98 -11.82 -13.54
N MET A 88 8.63 -12.98 -13.69
CA MET A 88 10.08 -13.11 -13.58
C MET A 88 10.83 -12.59 -14.81
N ASP A 89 12.00 -11.99 -14.56
CA ASP A 89 13.01 -11.69 -15.59
C ASP A 89 14.23 -12.61 -15.40
N LEU A 90 14.23 -13.72 -16.13
CA LEU A 90 15.30 -14.73 -16.07
C LEU A 90 16.65 -14.24 -16.64
N THR A 91 16.71 -13.04 -17.25
CA THR A 91 17.97 -12.47 -17.74
C THR A 91 18.81 -11.84 -16.64
N VAL A 92 18.21 -11.61 -15.47
CA VAL A 92 18.84 -10.97 -14.31
C VAL A 92 19.47 -12.04 -13.41
N ASN A 93 20.65 -11.74 -12.86
CA ASN A 93 21.26 -12.58 -11.85
C ASN A 93 20.53 -12.40 -10.50
N PRO A 94 19.97 -13.47 -9.89
CA PRO A 94 19.25 -13.37 -8.62
C PRO A 94 20.13 -12.88 -7.45
N CYS A 95 21.45 -13.02 -7.53
CA CYS A 95 22.37 -12.50 -6.51
C CYS A 95 22.70 -11.00 -6.67
N GLU A 96 22.38 -10.39 -7.82
CA GLU A 96 22.60 -8.97 -8.09
C GLU A 96 21.33 -8.14 -7.90
N ASP A 97 20.20 -8.62 -8.40
CA ASP A 97 18.90 -7.96 -8.26
C ASP A 97 17.78 -8.98 -8.18
N PHE A 98 17.53 -9.50 -6.97
CA PHE A 98 16.50 -10.50 -6.76
C PHE A 98 15.09 -9.94 -6.96
N PHE A 99 14.87 -8.64 -6.69
CA PHE A 99 13.60 -7.98 -6.98
C PHE A 99 13.33 -8.00 -8.48
N LYS A 100 14.28 -7.53 -9.29
CA LYS A 100 14.13 -7.55 -10.74
C LYS A 100 14.05 -8.97 -11.31
N TYR A 101 14.80 -9.91 -10.74
CA TYR A 101 14.70 -11.33 -11.12
C TYR A 101 13.28 -11.89 -10.93
N MET A 102 12.61 -11.56 -9.82
CA MET A 102 11.26 -12.06 -9.51
C MET A 102 10.11 -11.23 -10.09
N CYS A 103 10.33 -9.92 -10.24
CA CYS A 103 9.28 -8.93 -10.51
C CYS A 103 9.57 -8.07 -11.75
N GLY A 104 10.63 -8.36 -12.53
CA GLY A 104 11.08 -7.50 -13.63
C GLY A 104 10.05 -7.26 -14.73
N ASN A 105 9.08 -8.18 -14.88
CA ASN A 105 7.95 -8.03 -15.80
C ASN A 105 6.63 -7.66 -15.10
N PHE A 106 6.63 -7.54 -13.76
CA PHE A 106 5.42 -7.30 -12.98
C PHE A 106 4.68 -6.04 -13.42
N ASP A 107 5.37 -4.92 -13.58
CA ASP A 107 4.77 -3.65 -14.03
C ASP A 107 4.11 -3.76 -15.43
N SER A 108 4.68 -4.58 -16.32
CA SER A 108 4.09 -4.80 -17.65
C SER A 108 2.85 -5.70 -17.65
N GLU A 109 2.83 -6.69 -16.75
CA GLU A 109 1.72 -7.66 -16.63
C GLU A 109 0.60 -7.13 -15.70
N HIS A 110 0.95 -6.31 -14.71
CA HIS A 110 0.08 -5.72 -13.69
C HIS A 110 0.29 -4.20 -13.63
N PRO A 111 -0.01 -3.49 -14.73
CA PRO A 111 0.26 -2.06 -14.84
C PRO A 111 -0.47 -1.26 -13.78
N LEU A 112 0.14 -0.15 -13.39
CA LEU A 112 -0.40 0.78 -12.41
C LEU A 112 -1.83 1.23 -12.83
N PRO A 113 -2.84 1.00 -11.98
CA PRO A 113 -4.16 1.59 -12.11
C PRO A 113 -4.10 3.15 -12.19
N ASP A 114 -4.89 3.83 -13.05
CA ASP A 114 -4.90 5.31 -13.32
C ASP A 114 -5.22 6.21 -12.11
N THR A 115 -5.23 5.65 -10.95
CA THR A 115 -6.24 5.78 -9.92
C THR A 115 -5.62 5.59 -8.54
N SER A 116 -4.37 5.24 -8.57
CA SER A 116 -3.68 4.54 -7.52
C SER A 116 -2.25 4.91 -7.72
N THR A 117 -1.60 5.16 -6.60
CA THR A 117 -0.23 5.62 -6.65
C THR A 117 0.73 4.45 -6.71
N SER A 118 0.23 3.22 -6.56
CA SER A 118 1.00 1.98 -6.59
C SER A 118 0.12 0.78 -6.98
N HIS A 119 0.73 -0.36 -7.29
CA HIS A 119 0.10 -1.64 -7.60
C HIS A 119 0.97 -2.78 -7.11
N ASP A 120 0.47 -3.63 -6.22
CA ASP A 120 1.21 -4.75 -5.64
C ASP A 120 0.40 -6.05 -5.61
N TRP A 121 1.05 -7.13 -5.21
CA TRP A 121 0.41 -8.44 -5.15
C TRP A 121 -0.72 -8.52 -4.12
N PHE A 122 -0.61 -7.81 -3.00
CA PHE A 122 -1.66 -7.77 -1.98
C PHE A 122 -2.95 -7.17 -2.53
N THR A 123 -2.81 -6.13 -3.35
CA THR A 123 -3.92 -5.44 -3.99
C THR A 123 -4.56 -6.28 -5.07
N GLU A 124 -3.78 -6.99 -5.87
CA GLU A 124 -4.35 -7.95 -6.82
C GLU A 124 -5.21 -9.01 -6.11
N LYS A 125 -4.79 -9.46 -4.93
CA LYS A 125 -5.61 -10.37 -4.10
C LYS A 125 -6.84 -9.67 -3.52
N GLN A 126 -6.69 -8.50 -2.93
CA GLN A 126 -7.79 -7.75 -2.33
C GLN A 126 -8.87 -7.42 -3.37
N LEU A 127 -8.48 -6.92 -4.55
CA LEU A 127 -9.37 -6.66 -5.68
C LEU A 127 -10.14 -7.91 -6.10
N LYS A 128 -9.50 -9.08 -6.10
CA LYS A 128 -10.17 -10.35 -6.40
C LYS A 128 -11.23 -10.68 -5.35
N VAL A 129 -10.93 -10.51 -4.07
CA VAL A 129 -11.90 -10.73 -2.97
C VAL A 129 -13.07 -9.75 -3.07
N LEU A 130 -12.78 -8.46 -3.26
CA LEU A 130 -13.81 -7.43 -3.44
C LEU A 130 -14.72 -7.74 -4.64
N ARG A 131 -14.20 -8.29 -5.74
CA ARG A 131 -15.04 -8.75 -6.86
C ARG A 131 -15.98 -9.90 -6.46
N VAL A 132 -15.52 -10.83 -5.62
CA VAL A 132 -16.36 -11.92 -5.07
C VAL A 132 -17.43 -11.37 -4.14
N ILE A 133 -17.07 -10.49 -3.20
CA ILE A 133 -18.01 -9.81 -2.30
C ILE A 133 -19.07 -9.07 -3.12
N ARG A 134 -18.64 -8.25 -4.09
CA ARG A 134 -19.54 -7.52 -4.99
C ARG A 134 -20.54 -8.44 -5.67
N LYS A 135 -20.07 -9.56 -6.21
CA LYS A 135 -20.93 -10.55 -6.86
C LYS A 135 -21.95 -11.14 -5.89
N LYS A 136 -21.58 -11.37 -4.63
CA LYS A 136 -22.48 -11.88 -3.58
C LYS A 136 -23.51 -10.83 -3.14
N LEU A 137 -23.09 -9.58 -2.96
CA LEU A 137 -23.97 -8.46 -2.60
C LEU A 137 -25.01 -8.14 -3.69
N GLN A 138 -24.69 -8.40 -4.95
CA GLN A 138 -25.60 -8.21 -6.09
C GLN A 138 -26.67 -9.31 -6.23
N GLN A 139 -26.53 -10.43 -5.52
CA GLN A 139 -27.51 -11.51 -5.58
C GLN A 139 -28.82 -11.09 -4.92
N LYS A 140 -29.95 -11.62 -5.42
CA LYS A 140 -31.25 -11.40 -4.78
C LYS A 140 -31.22 -11.95 -3.36
N THR A 141 -31.86 -11.25 -2.44
CA THR A 141 -32.17 -11.76 -1.10
C THR A 141 -33.00 -13.02 -1.24
N GLN A 142 -32.65 -14.06 -0.49
CA GLN A 142 -33.45 -15.29 -0.48
C GLN A 142 -34.74 -15.01 0.30
N ASN A 143 -35.90 -15.33 -0.28
CA ASN A 143 -37.22 -15.15 0.35
C ASN A 143 -37.56 -16.28 1.35
N ASP A 144 -36.55 -16.98 1.84
CA ASP A 144 -36.67 -18.10 2.76
C ASP A 144 -35.96 -17.73 4.08
N ASP A 145 -36.45 -18.25 5.20
CA ASP A 145 -35.94 -17.94 6.55
C ASP A 145 -34.50 -18.43 6.78
N SER A 146 -33.81 -18.90 5.75
CA SER A 146 -32.44 -19.42 5.80
C SER A 146 -31.36 -18.32 5.78
N GLU A 147 -31.63 -17.13 5.24
CA GLU A 147 -30.65 -16.02 5.22
C GLU A 147 -30.73 -15.16 6.52
N PRO A 148 -29.61 -14.91 7.22
CA PRO A 148 -29.61 -14.02 8.38
C PRO A 148 -30.04 -12.59 8.02
N PHE A 149 -30.82 -11.94 8.90
CA PHE A 149 -31.30 -10.57 8.66
C PHE A 149 -30.16 -9.57 8.34
N PRO A 150 -29.01 -9.55 9.05
CA PRO A 150 -27.90 -8.64 8.76
C PRO A 150 -27.31 -8.80 7.36
N VAL A 151 -27.35 -10.02 6.82
CA VAL A 151 -26.88 -10.32 5.46
C VAL A 151 -27.81 -9.70 4.42
N SER A 152 -29.11 -9.80 4.66
CA SER A 152 -30.14 -9.15 3.84
C SER A 152 -30.00 -7.62 3.89
N GLN A 153 -29.69 -7.07 5.07
CA GLN A 153 -29.40 -5.65 5.26
C GLN A 153 -28.15 -5.21 4.50
N ALA A 154 -27.06 -5.98 4.51
CA ALA A 154 -25.85 -5.67 3.75
C ALA A 154 -26.10 -5.61 2.23
N LYS A 155 -26.89 -6.55 1.68
CA LYS A 155 -27.32 -6.53 0.26
C LYS A 155 -28.18 -5.30 -0.05
N PHE A 156 -29.12 -4.98 0.83
CA PHE A 156 -29.98 -3.82 0.68
C PHE A 156 -29.20 -2.50 0.74
N PHE A 157 -28.22 -2.40 1.65
CA PHE A 157 -27.32 -1.26 1.76
C PHE A 157 -26.50 -1.09 0.49
N TYR A 158 -25.90 -2.17 -0.02
CA TYR A 158 -25.17 -2.14 -1.28
C TYR A 158 -26.04 -1.63 -2.44
N LYS A 159 -27.29 -2.14 -2.56
CA LYS A 159 -28.23 -1.69 -3.59
C LYS A 159 -28.58 -0.20 -3.47
N SER A 160 -28.75 0.30 -2.25
CA SER A 160 -28.99 1.72 -2.01
C SER A 160 -27.77 2.56 -2.36
N CYS A 161 -26.56 2.02 -2.17
CA CYS A 161 -25.30 2.75 -2.37
C CYS A 161 -25.00 3.01 -3.83
N ILE A 162 -25.30 2.02 -4.67
CA ILE A 162 -25.09 2.11 -6.11
C ILE A 162 -26.12 2.99 -6.82
N ASP A 163 -27.28 3.25 -6.21
CA ASP A 163 -28.36 4.07 -6.78
C ASP A 163 -28.09 5.58 -6.61
N THR A 164 -27.17 6.10 -7.42
CA THR A 164 -26.85 7.53 -7.41
C THR A 164 -28.02 8.41 -7.85
N SER A 165 -28.94 7.88 -8.65
CA SER A 165 -30.14 8.62 -9.09
C SER A 165 -31.10 8.88 -7.94
N ALA A 166 -31.25 7.93 -7.01
CA ALA A 166 -32.00 8.17 -5.78
C ALA A 166 -31.32 9.21 -4.88
N ASN A 167 -30.00 9.13 -4.72
CA ASN A 167 -29.23 10.08 -3.90
C ASN A 167 -29.29 11.51 -4.49
N ASP A 168 -29.14 11.64 -5.81
CA ASP A 168 -29.19 12.94 -6.49
C ASP A 168 -30.58 13.59 -6.40
N LYS A 169 -31.66 12.80 -6.32
CA LYS A 169 -33.02 13.32 -6.07
C LYS A 169 -33.22 13.84 -4.65
N LEU A 170 -32.48 13.32 -3.67
CA LEU A 170 -32.53 13.77 -2.28
C LEU A 170 -31.69 15.02 -2.04
N GLU A 171 -30.74 15.30 -2.94
CA GLU A 171 -29.83 16.42 -2.87
C GLU A 171 -29.15 16.50 -1.48
N PHE A 172 -29.21 17.66 -0.82
CA PHE A 172 -28.62 17.91 0.50
C PHE A 172 -29.58 17.66 1.68
N GLN A 173 -30.78 17.12 1.44
CA GLN A 173 -31.75 16.88 2.53
C GLN A 173 -31.22 15.97 3.64
N PRO A 174 -30.50 14.87 3.36
CA PRO A 174 -29.89 14.05 4.41
C PRO A 174 -28.90 14.85 5.27
N LEU A 175 -28.02 15.63 4.65
CA LEU A 175 -27.09 16.52 5.35
C LEU A 175 -27.84 17.54 6.23
N PHE A 176 -28.90 18.16 5.73
CA PHE A 176 -29.69 19.12 6.52
C PHE A 176 -30.42 18.46 7.71
N ARG A 177 -30.79 17.18 7.61
CA ARG A 177 -31.32 16.41 8.74
C ARG A 177 -30.27 16.25 9.84
N TYR A 178 -29.04 15.87 9.47
CA TYR A 178 -27.93 15.77 10.43
C TYR A 178 -27.56 17.10 11.05
N LEU A 179 -27.44 18.17 10.26
CA LEU A 179 -27.19 19.51 10.80
C LEU A 179 -28.25 19.87 11.84
N LYS A 180 -29.54 19.68 11.53
CA LYS A 180 -30.63 19.91 12.49
C LYS A 180 -30.51 19.02 13.72
N GLN A 181 -30.21 17.74 13.56
CA GLN A 181 -30.02 16.79 14.67
C GLN A 181 -28.92 17.27 15.61
N PHE A 182 -27.82 17.80 15.08
CA PHE A 182 -26.68 18.32 15.83
C PHE A 182 -26.90 19.72 16.41
N ASN A 183 -28.06 20.34 16.17
CA ASN A 183 -28.36 21.74 16.51
C ASN A 183 -27.53 22.77 15.72
N LEU A 184 -27.13 22.41 14.51
CA LEU A 184 -26.47 23.30 13.56
C LEU A 184 -27.50 23.82 12.52
N PRO A 185 -27.40 25.08 12.09
CA PRO A 185 -28.29 25.60 11.07
C PRO A 185 -27.97 25.05 9.68
N LYS A 186 -28.90 25.20 8.73
CA LYS A 186 -28.65 24.82 7.32
C LYS A 186 -27.54 25.64 6.67
N ILE A 187 -27.38 26.88 7.12
CA ILE A 187 -26.27 27.77 6.77
C ILE A 187 -25.81 28.48 8.04
N PRO A 188 -24.49 28.66 8.24
CA PRO A 188 -23.93 29.24 9.46
C PRO A 188 -24.44 30.65 9.75
N THR A 189 -24.60 30.96 11.04
CA THR A 189 -25.04 32.29 11.51
C THR A 189 -24.14 33.41 11.00
N LEU A 190 -22.82 33.15 10.87
CA LEU A 190 -21.81 34.07 10.33
C LEU A 190 -22.13 34.58 8.91
N LEU A 191 -22.89 33.83 8.12
CA LEU A 191 -23.28 34.25 6.77
C LEU A 191 -24.47 35.20 6.78
N LYS A 192 -25.38 35.07 7.76
CA LYS A 192 -26.64 35.83 7.84
C LYS A 192 -26.46 37.18 8.53
N ASN A 193 -25.71 37.22 9.62
CA ASN A 193 -25.60 38.39 10.47
C ASN A 193 -24.18 38.98 10.44
N SER A 194 -24.04 40.29 10.63
CA SER A 194 -22.70 40.88 10.84
C SER A 194 -22.22 40.59 12.25
N GLU A 195 -20.91 40.58 12.49
CA GLU A 195 -20.35 40.28 13.82
C GLU A 195 -20.86 41.22 14.93
N SER A 196 -21.20 42.46 14.57
CA SER A 196 -21.78 43.46 15.46
C SER A 196 -23.26 43.21 15.80
N ASP A 197 -23.98 42.39 15.03
CA ASP A 197 -25.41 42.13 15.24
C ASP A 197 -25.66 40.95 16.20
N VAL A 198 -24.59 40.32 16.70
CA VAL A 198 -24.62 38.99 17.32
C VAL A 198 -23.80 38.98 18.62
N ILE A 199 -23.96 40.03 19.43
CA ILE A 199 -23.18 40.26 20.67
C ILE A 199 -23.54 39.20 21.74
N ASP A 200 -24.80 38.73 21.79
CA ASP A 200 -25.32 37.81 22.81
C ASP A 200 -25.56 36.38 22.28
N PHE A 201 -24.85 35.93 21.24
CA PHE A 201 -25.07 34.60 20.68
C PHE A 201 -24.40 33.50 21.50
N GLU A 202 -25.24 32.67 22.11
CA GLU A 202 -24.81 31.47 22.82
C GLU A 202 -24.94 30.23 21.94
N PHE A 203 -23.88 29.42 21.91
CA PHE A 203 -23.85 28.15 21.18
C PHE A 203 -23.36 27.03 22.09
N ASP A 204 -24.20 26.02 22.29
CA ASP A 204 -23.86 24.83 23.07
C ASP A 204 -23.03 23.84 22.22
N TRP A 205 -21.75 24.16 22.07
CA TRP A 205 -20.81 23.34 21.31
C TRP A 205 -20.62 21.94 21.92
N VAL A 206 -20.70 21.80 23.26
CA VAL A 206 -20.54 20.51 23.96
C VAL A 206 -21.64 19.54 23.54
N LYS A 207 -22.89 19.98 23.60
CA LYS A 207 -24.03 19.18 23.14
C LYS A 207 -23.93 18.83 21.66
N THR A 208 -23.37 19.73 20.86
CA THR A 208 -23.16 19.52 19.42
C THR A 208 -22.12 18.42 19.16
N ILE A 209 -20.93 18.49 19.77
CA ILE A 209 -19.88 17.49 19.56
C ILE A 209 -20.28 16.11 20.10
N VAL A 210 -21.02 16.04 21.21
CA VAL A 210 -21.53 14.76 21.74
C VAL A 210 -22.52 14.13 20.77
N LYS A 211 -23.43 14.92 20.19
CA LYS A 211 -24.37 14.40 19.19
C LYS A 211 -23.67 13.94 17.91
N ILE A 212 -22.61 14.64 17.49
CA ILE A 212 -21.75 14.22 16.37
C ILE A 212 -21.10 12.87 16.70
N LYS A 213 -20.44 12.73 17.86
CA LYS A 213 -19.82 11.47 18.29
C LYS A 213 -20.81 10.32 18.34
N ARG A 214 -22.00 10.52 18.94
CA ARG A 214 -23.03 9.48 19.08
C ARG A 214 -23.64 9.04 17.75
N SER A 215 -23.67 9.92 16.76
CA SER A 215 -24.33 9.63 15.48
C SER A 215 -23.35 9.20 14.39
N LEU A 216 -22.13 9.74 14.39
CA LEU A 216 -21.12 9.53 13.33
C LEU A 216 -19.85 8.82 13.82
N GLY A 217 -19.68 8.55 15.12
CA GLY A 217 -18.44 8.01 15.69
C GLY A 217 -17.27 9.01 15.73
N ALA A 218 -17.42 10.18 15.11
CA ALA A 218 -16.34 11.15 14.93
C ALA A 218 -16.10 12.03 16.16
N ASP A 219 -14.86 12.05 16.63
CA ASP A 219 -14.38 13.06 17.59
C ASP A 219 -14.15 14.40 16.89
N LYS A 220 -14.26 15.49 17.64
CA LYS A 220 -14.00 16.85 17.11
C LYS A 220 -13.01 17.59 18.00
N ILE A 221 -13.45 18.13 19.13
CA ILE A 221 -12.58 18.91 20.06
C ILE A 221 -12.07 18.03 21.20
N ILE A 222 -12.91 17.14 21.72
CA ILE A 222 -12.59 16.23 22.82
C ILE A 222 -12.62 14.81 22.27
N GLY A 223 -11.56 14.05 22.50
CA GLY A 223 -11.51 12.62 22.24
C GLY A 223 -12.23 11.85 23.32
N PHE A 224 -13.00 10.84 22.90
CA PHE A 224 -13.66 9.92 23.80
C PHE A 224 -13.66 8.51 23.22
N GLU A 225 -13.10 7.58 23.98
CA GLU A 225 -13.03 6.18 23.59
C GLU A 225 -13.15 5.27 24.82
N ILE A 226 -13.56 4.02 24.59
CA ILE A 226 -13.51 2.95 25.57
C ILE A 226 -12.52 1.93 25.05
N PHE A 227 -11.37 1.80 25.71
CA PHE A 227 -10.35 0.84 25.29
C PHE A 227 -9.75 0.06 26.48
N PRO A 228 -9.16 -1.12 26.23
CA PRO A 228 -8.54 -1.92 27.27
C PRO A 228 -7.39 -1.19 27.96
N ASP A 229 -7.33 -1.24 29.29
CA ASP A 229 -6.25 -0.64 30.07
C ASP A 229 -4.88 -1.17 29.59
N PRO A 230 -3.94 -0.30 29.19
CA PRO A 230 -2.60 -0.73 28.82
C PRO A 230 -1.89 -1.52 29.93
N LYS A 231 -2.19 -1.26 31.21
CA LYS A 231 -1.59 -1.99 32.35
C LYS A 231 -2.35 -3.25 32.75
N ASN A 232 -3.63 -3.37 32.39
CA ASN A 232 -4.47 -4.52 32.67
C ASN A 232 -5.55 -4.71 31.60
N ARG A 233 -5.22 -5.41 30.51
CA ARG A 233 -6.12 -5.56 29.36
C ARG A 233 -7.41 -6.36 29.64
N SER A 234 -7.59 -6.88 30.86
CA SER A 234 -8.85 -7.48 31.30
C SER A 234 -9.90 -6.44 31.74
N VAL A 235 -9.52 -5.17 31.87
CA VAL A 235 -10.38 -4.06 32.28
C VAL A 235 -10.38 -3.01 31.17
N ASN A 236 -11.55 -2.46 30.85
CA ASN A 236 -11.66 -1.30 29.96
C ASN A 236 -11.82 -0.02 30.80
N TYR A 237 -11.23 1.08 30.32
CA TYR A 237 -11.47 2.40 30.88
C TYR A 237 -12.14 3.32 29.85
N LEU A 238 -12.90 4.27 30.36
CA LEU A 238 -13.29 5.45 29.62
C LEU A 238 -12.06 6.35 29.51
N ALA A 239 -11.71 6.72 28.28
CA ALA A 239 -10.58 7.59 28.00
C ALA A 239 -11.03 8.95 27.47
N ILE A 240 -10.37 10.01 27.96
CA ILE A 240 -10.62 11.39 27.56
C ILE A 240 -9.28 12.05 27.22
N GLY A 241 -9.22 12.72 26.06
CA GLY A 241 -7.98 13.34 25.61
C GLY A 241 -8.11 14.02 24.26
N SER A 242 -7.05 13.91 23.47
CA SER A 242 -7.01 14.36 22.08
C SER A 242 -8.02 13.61 21.19
N PRO A 243 -8.69 14.30 20.24
CA PRO A 243 -9.70 13.72 19.39
C PRO A 243 -9.07 12.80 18.33
N SER A 244 -9.68 11.63 18.12
CA SER A 244 -9.31 10.77 17.00
C SER A 244 -9.45 11.51 15.68
N GLN A 245 -8.43 11.36 14.82
CA GLN A 245 -8.42 11.94 13.47
C GLN A 245 -9.06 11.02 12.44
N GLU A 246 -9.49 9.82 12.83
CA GLU A 246 -10.08 8.86 11.92
C GLU A 246 -11.58 9.12 11.72
N SER A 247 -12.03 8.95 10.47
CA SER A 247 -13.46 8.94 10.17
C SER A 247 -13.92 7.50 10.19
N GLU A 248 -14.96 7.23 10.96
CA GLU A 248 -15.59 5.91 10.94
C GLU A 248 -16.47 5.70 9.70
N LEU A 249 -16.79 6.77 8.97
CA LEU A 249 -17.52 6.66 7.71
C LEU A 249 -16.60 6.16 6.58
N PRO A 250 -17.10 5.32 5.65
CA PRO A 250 -16.28 4.79 4.58
C PRO A 250 -16.03 5.86 3.51
N ILE A 251 -14.84 6.46 3.55
CA ILE A 251 -14.39 7.43 2.53
C ILE A 251 -13.95 6.69 1.25
N VAL A 252 -13.97 7.40 0.13
CA VAL A 252 -13.71 6.89 -1.23
C VAL A 252 -12.42 6.09 -1.33
N ASP A 253 -11.42 6.42 -0.52
CA ASP A 253 -10.15 5.70 -0.37
C ASP A 253 -9.53 6.10 1.00
N ASP A 254 -9.22 5.12 1.85
CA ASP A 254 -8.73 5.33 3.21
C ASP A 254 -7.30 5.88 3.23
N ALA A 255 -6.39 5.40 2.36
CA ALA A 255 -5.05 5.97 2.27
C ALA A 255 -5.06 7.34 1.60
N LEU A 256 -5.91 7.56 0.60
CA LEU A 256 -6.10 8.90 0.03
C LEU A 256 -6.59 9.89 1.10
N SER A 257 -7.53 9.47 1.95
CA SER A 257 -8.04 10.27 3.06
C SER A 257 -6.98 10.54 4.14
N LYS A 258 -6.26 9.50 4.58
CA LYS A 258 -5.12 9.63 5.52
C LYS A 258 -4.03 10.53 4.96
N ARG A 259 -3.73 10.42 3.68
CA ARG A 259 -2.78 11.30 2.97
C ARG A 259 -3.29 12.73 2.86
N ILE A 260 -4.56 12.94 2.53
CA ILE A 260 -5.17 14.28 2.56
C ILE A 260 -5.02 14.88 3.96
N LYS A 261 -5.27 14.09 5.00
CA LYS A 261 -5.10 14.51 6.39
C LYS A 261 -3.64 14.75 6.74
N HIS A 262 -2.70 13.94 6.25
CA HIS A 262 -1.26 14.11 6.46
C HIS A 262 -0.74 15.37 5.75
N MET A 263 -1.07 15.56 4.47
CA MET A 263 -0.76 16.78 3.72
C MET A 263 -1.33 18.01 4.41
N ARG A 264 -2.56 17.94 4.92
CA ARG A 264 -3.15 19.01 5.74
C ARG A 264 -2.40 19.19 7.06
N LYS A 265 -1.95 18.11 7.72
CA LYS A 265 -1.16 18.14 8.95
C LYS A 265 0.18 18.85 8.70
N LYS A 266 0.99 18.41 7.72
CA LYS A 266 2.26 19.05 7.32
C LYS A 266 2.06 20.55 7.01
N TYR A 267 1.01 20.86 6.25
CA TYR A 267 0.58 22.23 5.95
C TYR A 267 0.29 23.08 7.21
N TYR A 268 -0.47 22.55 8.17
CA TYR A 268 -0.82 23.28 9.40
C TYR A 268 0.39 23.55 10.30
N ILE A 269 1.43 22.72 10.20
CA ILE A 269 2.62 22.78 11.05
C ILE A 269 3.66 23.74 10.44
N ASN A 270 3.97 23.60 9.16
CA ASN A 270 5.04 24.37 8.50
C ASN A 270 4.71 25.86 8.35
N ALA A 271 3.43 26.21 8.21
CA ALA A 271 2.98 27.60 8.23
C ALA A 271 3.22 28.31 9.59
N ARG A 272 3.52 27.60 10.68
CA ARG A 272 3.93 28.19 11.97
C ARG A 272 5.44 28.40 12.06
N ILE A 273 6.23 27.56 11.41
CA ILE A 273 7.69 27.68 11.35
C ILE A 273 8.06 28.94 10.54
N LYS A 274 7.36 29.20 9.42
CA LYS A 274 7.51 30.44 8.63
C LYS A 274 7.11 31.73 9.37
N GLU A 275 6.21 31.67 10.34
CA GLU A 275 5.87 32.84 11.18
C GLU A 275 6.89 33.10 12.30
N ASN A 276 7.77 32.14 12.60
CA ASN A 276 8.73 32.23 13.70
C ASN A 276 10.21 32.17 13.29
N ASN A 277 10.54 31.70 12.08
CA ASN A 277 11.90 31.60 11.56
C ASN A 277 11.96 32.19 10.13
N ASP A 278 12.81 33.20 9.94
CA ASP A 278 13.21 33.77 8.64
C ASP A 278 14.22 32.87 7.89
N ASP A 279 14.22 31.55 8.12
CA ASP A 279 15.20 30.63 7.51
C ASP A 279 14.64 29.97 6.24
N GLU A 280 15.41 30.08 5.16
CA GLU A 280 15.15 29.56 3.81
C GLU A 280 15.03 28.02 3.83
N GLY A 281 13.79 27.51 3.86
CA GLY A 281 13.48 26.14 3.46
C GLY A 281 13.69 25.94 1.94
N SER A 282 13.81 24.68 1.49
CA SER A 282 13.98 24.38 0.07
C SER A 282 12.79 24.83 -0.77
N GLU A 283 13.03 25.67 -1.78
CA GLU A 283 12.03 26.30 -2.66
C GLU A 283 11.01 25.30 -3.28
N GLU A 284 11.37 24.02 -3.47
CA GLU A 284 10.47 23.00 -4.05
C GLU A 284 9.41 22.45 -3.07
N GLU A 285 9.70 22.33 -1.77
CA GLU A 285 8.70 21.89 -0.78
C GLU A 285 7.65 22.99 -0.54
N ASP A 286 8.07 24.24 -0.63
CA ASP A 286 7.22 25.42 -0.45
C ASP A 286 6.15 25.55 -1.56
N GLU A 287 6.46 25.16 -2.80
CA GLU A 287 5.50 25.19 -3.91
C GLU A 287 4.44 24.08 -3.85
N GLU A 288 4.80 22.84 -3.44
CA GLU A 288 3.84 21.73 -3.32
C GLU A 288 2.82 21.97 -2.18
N GLU A 289 3.25 22.58 -1.07
CA GLU A 289 2.40 22.93 0.08
C GLU A 289 1.36 24.01 -0.26
N ASP A 290 1.74 25.03 -1.04
CA ASP A 290 0.84 26.11 -1.48
C ASP A 290 -0.23 25.61 -2.45
N VAL A 291 0.08 24.61 -3.28
CA VAL A 291 -0.88 24.00 -4.21
C VAL A 291 -1.95 23.20 -3.47
N ALA A 292 -1.59 22.44 -2.44
CA ALA A 292 -2.54 21.64 -1.65
C ALA A 292 -3.54 22.53 -0.89
N LEU A 293 -3.06 23.61 -0.28
CA LEU A 293 -3.93 24.59 0.38
C LEU A 293 -4.89 25.25 -0.62
N LEU A 294 -4.36 25.69 -1.77
CA LEU A 294 -5.18 26.32 -2.79
C LEU A 294 -6.28 25.37 -3.28
N ALA A 295 -5.94 24.11 -3.53
CA ALA A 295 -6.90 23.08 -3.94
C ALA A 295 -7.99 22.87 -2.88
N TYR A 296 -7.62 22.81 -1.60
CA TYR A 296 -8.58 22.64 -0.51
C TYR A 296 -9.49 23.87 -0.33
N ASN A 297 -8.93 25.07 -0.40
CA ASN A 297 -9.70 26.31 -0.36
C ASN A 297 -10.71 26.39 -1.50
N LEU A 298 -10.32 26.00 -2.71
CA LEU A 298 -11.23 25.95 -3.86
C LEU A 298 -12.35 24.93 -3.62
N TYR A 299 -12.01 23.72 -3.16
CA TYR A 299 -13.01 22.70 -2.82
C TYR A 299 -14.01 23.20 -1.78
N MET A 300 -13.52 23.75 -0.67
CA MET A 300 -14.34 24.28 0.42
C MET A 300 -15.27 25.39 -0.10
N LYS A 301 -14.75 26.32 -0.90
CA LYS A 301 -15.53 27.40 -1.50
C LYS A 301 -16.66 26.88 -2.40
N GLU A 302 -16.35 25.98 -3.33
CA GLU A 302 -17.36 25.45 -4.27
C GLU A 302 -18.45 24.67 -3.54
N VAL A 303 -18.08 23.84 -2.55
CA VAL A 303 -19.05 23.11 -1.70
C VAL A 303 -19.96 24.08 -0.94
N ILE A 304 -19.38 25.09 -0.28
CA ILE A 304 -20.16 26.09 0.47
C ILE A 304 -21.11 26.83 -0.46
N MET A 305 -20.64 27.25 -1.65
CA MET A 305 -21.46 27.96 -2.62
C MET A 305 -22.65 27.11 -3.09
N GLU A 306 -22.43 25.84 -3.42
CA GLU A 306 -23.51 24.93 -3.83
C GLU A 306 -24.52 24.68 -2.70
N LEU A 307 -24.06 24.54 -1.45
CA LEU A 307 -24.92 24.39 -0.30
C LEU A 307 -25.77 25.63 -0.04
N ILE A 308 -25.18 26.83 -0.11
CA ILE A 308 -25.90 28.10 0.09
C ILE A 308 -27.00 28.26 -0.96
N LYS A 309 -26.69 28.03 -2.25
CA LYS A 309 -27.67 28.13 -3.35
C LYS A 309 -28.91 27.29 -3.08
N LYS A 310 -28.74 26.10 -2.49
CA LYS A 310 -29.85 25.21 -2.17
C LYS A 310 -30.53 25.54 -0.85
N ALA A 311 -29.76 25.84 0.19
CA ALA A 311 -30.27 26.08 1.53
C ALA A 311 -31.07 27.39 1.63
N GLU A 312 -30.64 28.43 0.91
CA GLU A 312 -31.22 29.77 0.98
C GLU A 312 -31.08 30.47 -0.40
N PRO A 313 -31.99 30.18 -1.35
CA PRO A 313 -31.89 30.67 -2.73
C PRO A 313 -31.91 32.20 -2.88
N THR A 314 -32.40 32.92 -1.87
CA THR A 314 -32.45 34.38 -1.81
C THR A 314 -31.13 35.01 -1.36
N TYR A 315 -30.15 34.20 -0.92
CA TYR A 315 -28.85 34.68 -0.47
C TYR A 315 -27.99 35.16 -1.65
N GLN A 316 -27.58 36.43 -1.63
CA GLN A 316 -26.73 37.02 -2.66
C GLN A 316 -25.26 36.64 -2.42
N ILE A 317 -24.81 35.56 -3.05
CA ILE A 317 -23.45 35.02 -2.89
C ILE A 317 -22.38 36.03 -3.33
N THR A 318 -22.57 36.72 -4.45
CA THR A 318 -21.61 37.70 -5.00
C THR A 318 -21.30 38.81 -4.01
N ASP A 319 -22.33 39.24 -3.28
CA ASP A 319 -22.26 40.40 -2.40
C ASP A 319 -21.69 40.02 -1.01
N ASN A 320 -21.60 38.72 -0.73
CA ASN A 320 -21.17 38.16 0.55
C ASN A 320 -19.91 37.27 0.45
N LEU A 321 -19.14 37.37 -0.65
CA LEU A 321 -17.90 36.60 -0.83
C LEU A 321 -16.92 36.78 0.35
N ASN A 322 -16.85 37.99 0.93
CA ASN A 322 -16.02 38.27 2.10
C ASN A 322 -16.46 37.46 3.33
N ARG A 323 -17.76 37.26 3.55
CA ARG A 323 -18.29 36.45 4.66
C ARG A 323 -18.02 34.97 4.45
N ILE A 324 -18.14 34.49 3.21
CA ILE A 324 -17.77 33.11 2.86
C ILE A 324 -16.27 32.89 3.09
N SER A 325 -15.41 33.80 2.62
CA SER A 325 -13.97 33.74 2.87
C SER A 325 -13.64 33.78 4.36
N ARG A 326 -14.37 34.59 5.15
CA ARG A 326 -14.20 34.66 6.60
C ARG A 326 -14.58 33.35 7.28
N LEU A 327 -15.69 32.73 6.86
CA LEU A 327 -16.11 31.42 7.35
C LEU A 327 -15.03 30.37 7.08
N MET A 328 -14.52 30.33 5.85
CA MET A 328 -13.46 29.41 5.45
C MET A 328 -12.21 29.59 6.33
N GLN A 329 -11.75 30.83 6.46
CA GLN A 329 -10.56 31.15 7.25
C GLN A 329 -10.71 30.75 8.73
N VAL A 330 -11.88 31.02 9.33
CA VAL A 330 -12.16 30.66 10.72
C VAL A 330 -12.11 29.15 10.91
N SER A 331 -12.79 28.37 10.06
CA SER A 331 -12.80 26.91 10.15
C SER A 331 -11.39 26.32 9.95
N ILE A 332 -10.61 26.86 9.01
CA ILE A 332 -9.23 26.43 8.74
C ILE A 332 -8.32 26.77 9.92
N ASN A 333 -8.41 27.98 10.49
CA ASN A 333 -7.57 28.40 11.61
C ASN A 333 -7.82 27.57 12.88
N ILE A 334 -9.09 27.31 13.22
CA ILE A 334 -9.42 26.46 14.38
C ILE A 334 -8.91 25.04 14.15
N SER A 335 -9.11 24.49 12.95
CA SER A 335 -8.55 23.18 12.58
C SER A 335 -7.04 23.15 12.74
N LYS A 336 -6.33 24.16 12.21
CA LYS A 336 -4.87 24.31 12.31
C LYS A 336 -4.42 24.23 13.76
N SER A 337 -5.02 25.03 14.64
CA SER A 337 -4.66 25.04 16.06
C SER A 337 -4.88 23.69 16.74
N ILE A 338 -6.03 23.03 16.49
CA ILE A 338 -6.30 21.70 17.05
C ILE A 338 -5.25 20.69 16.58
N TYR A 339 -4.93 20.64 15.28
CA TYR A 339 -3.91 19.75 14.73
C TYR A 339 -2.54 19.99 15.37
N THR A 340 -2.15 21.26 15.53
CA THR A 340 -0.89 21.62 16.19
C THR A 340 -0.86 21.13 17.64
N PHE A 341 -1.96 21.25 18.39
CA PHE A 341 -2.01 20.77 19.77
C PHE A 341 -1.91 19.25 19.86
N ILE A 342 -2.54 18.52 18.93
CA ILE A 342 -2.43 17.05 18.85
C ILE A 342 -0.98 16.65 18.58
N GLU A 343 -0.32 17.29 17.63
CA GLU A 343 1.08 16.99 17.31
C GLU A 343 2.01 17.30 18.50
N MET A 344 1.79 18.42 19.20
CA MET A 344 2.52 18.73 20.42
C MET A 344 2.36 17.63 21.48
N ALA A 345 1.15 17.09 21.63
CA ALA A 345 0.87 15.97 22.54
C ALA A 345 1.56 14.67 22.07
N GLU A 346 1.43 14.31 20.79
CA GLU A 346 2.10 13.14 20.20
C GLU A 346 3.63 13.21 20.39
N ASN A 347 4.23 14.38 20.16
CA ASN A 347 5.66 14.59 20.31
C ASN A 347 6.10 14.51 21.77
N ALA A 348 5.31 15.03 22.70
CA ALA A 348 5.58 14.89 24.14
C ALA A 348 5.54 13.42 24.58
N SER A 349 4.53 12.66 24.13
CA SER A 349 4.37 11.25 24.46
C SER A 349 5.50 10.38 23.89
N LYS A 350 5.93 10.65 22.64
CA LYS A 350 7.06 9.95 21.98
C LYS A 350 8.39 10.08 22.73
N VAL A 351 8.62 11.19 23.44
CA VAL A 351 9.85 11.38 24.24
C VAL A 351 9.82 10.46 25.47
N GLU A 352 8.67 10.32 26.13
CA GLU A 352 8.52 9.46 27.31
C GLU A 352 8.51 7.96 26.95
N ASP A 353 7.96 7.59 25.79
CA ASP A 353 7.89 6.19 25.34
C ASP A 353 9.26 5.60 24.93
N ARG A 354 10.26 6.43 24.57
CA ARG A 354 11.64 5.95 24.28
C ARG A 354 12.32 5.32 25.50
N ASP A 355 11.96 5.77 26.69
CA ASP A 355 12.42 5.18 27.95
C ASP A 355 11.53 3.99 28.38
N GLY A 356 10.48 3.70 27.61
CA GLY A 356 9.46 2.67 27.84
C GLY A 356 8.53 2.94 29.01
N ASN A 357 8.68 4.09 29.69
CA ASN A 357 8.04 4.36 30.97
C ASN A 357 6.58 4.76 30.75
N LEU A 358 5.64 4.08 31.41
CA LEU A 358 4.23 4.47 31.46
C LEU A 358 4.01 5.72 32.33
N SER A 359 4.99 6.63 32.39
CA SER A 359 4.90 7.89 33.15
C SER A 359 3.85 8.83 32.58
N ASP A 360 3.56 8.71 31.28
CA ASP A 360 2.58 9.55 30.60
C ASP A 360 1.14 9.17 30.96
N LEU A 361 0.83 7.89 31.25
CA LEU A 361 -0.54 7.45 31.57
C LEU A 361 -1.02 7.96 32.93
N VAL A 362 -2.20 8.56 32.94
CA VAL A 362 -2.84 9.17 34.11
C VAL A 362 -4.21 8.56 34.34
N TYR A 363 -4.42 8.00 35.53
CA TYR A 363 -5.72 7.57 36.04
C TYR A 363 -6.22 8.63 37.01
N ILE A 364 -7.29 9.33 36.65
CA ILE A 364 -7.72 10.52 37.37
C ILE A 364 -9.24 10.52 37.53
N LYS A 365 -9.72 10.97 38.70
CA LYS A 365 -11.15 11.21 38.91
C LYS A 365 -11.59 12.34 37.98
N LEU A 366 -12.79 12.25 37.42
CA LEU A 366 -13.24 13.23 36.43
C LEU A 366 -13.25 14.66 36.97
N LYS A 367 -13.60 14.85 38.25
CA LYS A 367 -13.51 16.12 38.96
C LYS A 367 -12.09 16.67 39.05
N ASP A 368 -11.12 15.82 39.31
CA ASP A 368 -9.71 16.24 39.40
C ASP A 368 -9.15 16.56 38.01
N LEU A 369 -9.63 15.89 36.95
CA LEU A 369 -9.31 16.25 35.56
C LEU A 369 -9.88 17.62 35.20
N GLN A 370 -11.14 17.87 35.53
CA GLN A 370 -11.76 19.19 35.38
C GLN A 370 -10.91 20.25 36.08
N LYS A 371 -10.52 20.02 37.34
CA LYS A 371 -9.66 20.93 38.08
C LYS A 371 -8.32 21.16 37.37
N LYS A 372 -7.61 20.08 37.00
CA LYS A 372 -6.28 20.14 36.38
C LYS A 372 -6.24 20.85 35.02
N VAL A 373 -7.32 20.76 34.23
CA VAL A 373 -7.42 21.43 32.92
C VAL A 373 -7.73 22.93 33.07
N PHE A 374 -8.53 23.32 34.07
CA PHE A 374 -9.06 24.68 34.18
C PHE A 374 -8.38 25.58 35.23
N ASP A 375 -7.72 25.02 36.25
CA ASP A 375 -7.07 25.77 37.36
C ASP A 375 -6.06 26.83 36.86
N GLU A 376 -5.37 26.56 35.76
CA GLU A 376 -4.35 27.46 35.20
C GLU A 376 -4.92 28.49 34.20
N LEU A 377 -6.17 28.33 33.75
CA LEU A 377 -6.73 29.14 32.66
C LEU A 377 -7.31 30.48 33.15
N SER A 378 -7.34 30.74 34.45
CA SER A 378 -7.98 31.95 35.05
C SER A 378 -9.41 32.19 34.56
N ILE A 379 -10.08 31.14 34.07
CA ILE A 379 -11.48 31.16 33.65
C ILE A 379 -12.30 31.07 34.93
N GLU A 380 -13.17 32.06 35.19
CA GLU A 380 -14.06 32.01 36.35
C GLU A 380 -14.78 30.66 36.42
N GLU A 381 -14.74 30.03 37.59
CA GLU A 381 -15.26 28.69 37.94
C GLU A 381 -16.78 28.52 37.70
N GLN A 382 -17.44 29.43 36.99
CA GLN A 382 -18.87 29.48 36.75
C GLN A 382 -19.21 29.30 35.28
N ARG A 383 -19.23 28.04 34.86
CA ARG A 383 -20.15 27.46 33.86
C ARG A 383 -19.98 25.95 34.00
N VAL A 384 -21.08 25.25 34.30
CA VAL A 384 -21.27 23.78 34.40
C VAL A 384 -20.01 22.94 34.13
N PRO A 385 -19.58 22.06 35.07
CA PRO A 385 -18.38 21.22 34.89
C PRO A 385 -18.41 20.53 33.51
N LEU A 386 -17.50 20.97 32.64
CA LEU A 386 -17.51 20.64 31.22
C LEU A 386 -17.53 19.14 30.98
N PHE A 387 -16.61 18.43 31.64
CA PHE A 387 -16.49 16.99 31.49
C PHE A 387 -17.68 16.24 32.10
N GLU A 388 -18.28 16.76 33.19
CA GLU A 388 -19.53 16.21 33.72
C GLU A 388 -20.64 16.29 32.67
N LYS A 389 -20.83 17.49 32.10
CA LYS A 389 -21.83 17.72 31.06
C LYS A 389 -21.59 16.80 29.87
N TYR A 390 -20.33 16.65 29.45
CA TYR A 390 -19.95 15.75 28.36
C TYR A 390 -20.33 14.30 28.69
N MET A 391 -19.97 13.80 29.88
CA MET A 391 -20.24 12.44 30.33
C MET A 391 -21.73 12.13 30.48
N ILE A 392 -22.50 13.06 31.04
CA ILE A 392 -23.97 12.91 31.12
C ILE A 392 -24.56 12.79 29.71
N LEU A 393 -24.14 13.63 28.77
CA LEU A 393 -24.71 13.64 27.42
C LEU A 393 -24.28 12.42 26.58
N ILE A 394 -23.04 11.94 26.73
CA ILE A 394 -22.52 10.80 25.96
C ILE A 394 -23.17 9.49 26.42
N LEU A 395 -23.42 9.34 27.72
CA LEU A 395 -24.05 8.15 28.32
C LEU A 395 -25.58 8.19 28.35
N ASP A 396 -26.19 9.34 28.01
CA ASP A 396 -27.64 9.53 28.03
C ASP A 396 -28.38 8.47 27.19
N GLY A 397 -29.37 7.80 27.79
CA GLY A 397 -30.16 6.74 27.15
C GLY A 397 -29.50 5.36 27.14
N ILE A 398 -28.45 5.13 27.94
CA ILE A 398 -27.86 3.80 28.21
C ILE A 398 -28.21 3.40 29.65
N PRO A 399 -29.30 2.64 29.90
CA PRO A 399 -29.79 2.35 31.25
C PRO A 399 -28.78 1.66 32.15
N GLU A 400 -27.88 0.87 31.57
CA GLU A 400 -26.86 0.11 32.29
C GLU A 400 -25.64 0.97 32.66
N ALA A 401 -25.46 2.13 32.01
CA ALA A 401 -24.33 3.02 32.26
C ALA A 401 -24.67 4.02 33.39
N HIS A 402 -24.01 3.85 34.53
CA HIS A 402 -24.02 4.81 35.64
C HIS A 402 -22.61 5.36 35.78
N PHE A 403 -22.49 6.69 35.92
CA PHE A 403 -21.19 7.34 36.09
C PHE A 403 -21.28 8.35 37.24
N ASP A 404 -20.41 8.19 38.25
CA ASP A 404 -20.26 9.06 39.39
C ASP A 404 -19.04 9.97 39.20
N ILE A 405 -19.26 11.28 39.07
CA ILE A 405 -18.18 12.24 38.83
C ILE A 405 -17.16 12.34 39.98
N ASP A 406 -17.58 12.08 41.22
CA ASP A 406 -16.72 12.20 42.39
C ASP A 406 -15.90 10.94 42.64
N GLU A 407 -16.35 9.78 42.13
CA GLU A 407 -15.71 8.48 42.38
C GLU A 407 -15.10 7.82 41.15
N ASP A 408 -15.69 8.00 39.97
CA ASP A 408 -15.23 7.29 38.78
C ASP A 408 -13.97 7.89 38.17
N VAL A 409 -13.11 6.97 37.74
CA VAL A 409 -11.79 7.23 37.19
C VAL A 409 -11.82 7.12 35.67
N VAL A 410 -11.26 8.11 35.01
CA VAL A 410 -11.00 8.08 33.57
C VAL A 410 -9.50 7.92 33.29
N LEU A 411 -9.20 7.33 32.14
CA LEU A 411 -7.85 7.20 31.61
C LEU A 411 -7.53 8.41 30.72
N THR A 412 -6.34 8.98 30.88
CA THR A 412 -5.82 10.05 30.03
C THR A 412 -4.29 9.98 30.05
N SER A 413 -3.60 10.98 29.49
CA SER A 413 -2.15 11.12 29.60
C SER A 413 -1.73 12.55 29.95
N ASN A 414 -0.48 12.77 30.36
CA ASN A 414 0.03 14.13 30.57
C ASN A 414 0.05 14.91 29.24
N ALA A 415 0.39 14.24 28.14
CA ALA A 415 0.29 14.78 26.79
C ALA A 415 -1.16 15.17 26.42
N ASP A 416 -2.15 14.32 26.72
CA ASP A 416 -3.56 14.61 26.47
C ASP A 416 -4.09 15.73 27.37
N ILE A 417 -3.65 15.80 28.63
CA ILE A 417 -3.99 16.91 29.52
C ILE A 417 -3.44 18.22 28.96
N MET A 418 -2.22 18.21 28.42
CA MET A 418 -1.65 19.38 27.73
C MET A 418 -2.48 19.77 26.50
N TYR A 419 -2.90 18.80 25.68
CA TYR A 419 -3.82 19.05 24.57
C TYR A 419 -5.12 19.69 25.06
N LEU A 420 -5.77 19.11 26.07
CA LEU A 420 -7.05 19.58 26.61
C LEU A 420 -6.94 21.01 27.14
N LYS A 421 -5.85 21.36 27.84
CA LYS A 421 -5.58 22.74 28.29
C LYS A 421 -5.53 23.72 27.12
N ASN A 422 -4.72 23.43 26.10
CA ASN A 422 -4.57 24.28 24.92
C ASN A 422 -5.88 24.41 24.13
N ALA A 423 -6.61 23.29 23.98
CA ALA A 423 -7.91 23.28 23.32
C ALA A 423 -8.92 24.12 24.10
N MET A 424 -9.01 23.98 25.42
CA MET A 424 -9.96 24.75 26.23
C MET A 424 -9.64 26.24 26.25
N GLN A 425 -8.36 26.62 26.26
CA GLN A 425 -7.95 28.02 26.08
C GLN A 425 -8.41 28.56 24.72
N LEU A 426 -8.15 27.83 23.63
CA LEU A 426 -8.60 28.21 22.29
C LEU A 426 -10.12 28.40 22.22
N ILE A 427 -10.88 27.47 22.80
CA ILE A 427 -12.35 27.54 22.83
C ILE A 427 -12.83 28.76 23.64
N ASN A 428 -12.19 29.05 24.78
CA ASN A 428 -12.51 30.22 25.59
C ASN A 428 -12.26 31.54 24.85
N ASP A 429 -11.17 31.61 24.08
CA ASP A 429 -10.79 32.81 23.33
C ASP A 429 -11.57 32.96 22.01
N THR A 430 -12.32 31.93 21.60
CA THR A 430 -13.06 31.91 20.34
C THR A 430 -14.52 32.30 20.54
N LYS A 431 -14.99 33.30 19.78
CA LYS A 431 -16.41 33.70 19.76
C LYS A 431 -17.33 32.52 19.39
N SER A 432 -18.47 32.38 20.05
CA SER A 432 -19.43 31.28 19.81
C SER A 432 -19.88 31.13 18.35
N ILE A 433 -20.02 32.24 17.61
CA ILE A 433 -20.37 32.23 16.17
C ILE A 433 -19.30 31.56 15.30
N TYR A 434 -18.03 31.66 15.69
CA TYR A 434 -16.91 31.02 15.00
C TYR A 434 -16.82 29.53 15.33
N LEU A 435 -17.14 29.14 16.57
CA LEU A 435 -17.26 27.74 16.97
C LEU A 435 -18.39 27.02 16.22
N GLU A 436 -19.55 27.69 16.05
CA GLU A 436 -20.65 27.16 15.23
C GLU A 436 -20.21 26.97 13.78
N ALA A 437 -19.53 27.96 13.18
CA ALA A 437 -19.05 27.89 11.80
C ALA A 437 -18.02 26.76 11.59
N PHE A 438 -17.11 26.58 12.56
CA PHE A 438 -16.15 25.47 12.55
C PHE A 438 -16.85 24.12 12.61
N LEU A 439 -17.70 23.88 13.62
CA LEU A 439 -18.41 22.61 13.76
C LEU A 439 -19.37 22.33 12.60
N TRP A 440 -19.98 23.38 12.03
CA TRP A 440 -20.79 23.26 10.82
C TRP A 440 -19.97 22.74 9.65
N TRP A 441 -18.80 23.34 9.37
CA TRP A 441 -17.93 22.87 8.30
C TRP A 441 -17.44 21.45 8.56
N SER A 442 -17.05 21.12 9.80
CA SER A 442 -16.60 19.77 10.14
C SER A 442 -17.66 18.69 9.88
N VAL A 443 -18.96 19.00 10.06
CA VAL A 443 -20.06 18.08 9.74
C VAL A 443 -20.31 18.02 8.24
N VAL A 444 -20.27 19.17 7.56
CA VAL A 444 -20.43 19.23 6.10
C VAL A 444 -19.34 18.40 5.42
N GLU A 445 -18.08 18.61 5.77
CA GLU A 445 -16.95 17.88 5.20
C GLU A 445 -17.09 16.36 5.40
N GLU A 446 -17.55 15.93 6.57
CA GLU A 446 -17.78 14.52 6.91
C GLU A 446 -18.85 13.86 6.03
N LEU A 447 -19.93 14.59 5.72
CA LEU A 447 -21.15 14.02 5.14
C LEU A 447 -21.37 14.36 3.65
N ILE A 448 -20.66 15.35 3.10
CA ILE A 448 -20.98 15.90 1.77
C ILE A 448 -20.84 14.87 0.64
N LEU A 449 -19.90 13.91 0.75
CA LEU A 449 -19.66 12.88 -0.27
C LEU A 449 -20.81 11.88 -0.42
N TYR A 450 -21.66 11.77 0.61
CA TYR A 450 -22.83 10.88 0.65
C TYR A 450 -24.08 11.52 0.03
N THR A 451 -23.99 12.78 -0.40
CA THR A 451 -25.10 13.53 -1.02
C THR A 451 -25.10 13.30 -2.54
N THR A 452 -24.75 14.31 -3.33
CA THR A 452 -24.91 14.31 -4.79
C THR A 452 -23.65 13.87 -5.53
N SER A 453 -23.84 13.47 -6.78
CA SER A 453 -22.76 13.14 -7.72
C SER A 453 -21.88 14.36 -8.02
N SER A 454 -22.45 15.57 -7.98
CA SER A 454 -21.71 16.82 -8.13
C SER A 454 -20.69 17.02 -6.99
N MET A 455 -21.07 16.75 -5.75
CA MET A 455 -20.15 16.89 -4.60
C MET A 455 -19.01 15.88 -4.67
N ARG A 456 -19.32 14.65 -5.08
CA ARG A 456 -18.28 13.63 -5.34
C ARG A 456 -17.32 14.06 -6.45
N SER A 457 -17.81 14.74 -7.49
CA SER A 457 -16.97 15.29 -8.56
C SER A 457 -16.03 16.39 -8.05
N LEU A 458 -16.54 17.32 -7.23
CA LEU A 458 -15.70 18.38 -6.64
C LEU A 458 -14.60 17.80 -5.75
N TYR A 459 -14.94 16.79 -4.95
CA TYR A 459 -13.95 16.11 -4.12
C TYR A 459 -12.91 15.39 -4.98
N TYR A 460 -13.34 14.75 -6.07
CA TYR A 460 -12.42 14.12 -7.01
C TYR A 460 -11.47 15.14 -7.67
N ASP A 461 -11.95 16.30 -8.11
CA ASP A 461 -11.09 17.33 -8.69
C ASP A 461 -10.05 17.83 -7.67
N TYR A 462 -10.48 17.96 -6.40
CA TYR A 462 -9.60 18.26 -5.29
C TYR A 462 -8.55 17.17 -5.08
N THR A 463 -8.95 15.91 -4.97
CA THR A 463 -8.02 14.80 -4.70
C THR A 463 -7.06 14.58 -5.86
N LYS A 464 -7.52 14.69 -7.11
CA LYS A 464 -6.69 14.63 -8.32
C LYS A 464 -5.60 15.69 -8.30
N THR A 465 -5.94 16.92 -7.90
CA THR A 465 -4.98 18.04 -7.86
C THR A 465 -3.82 17.78 -6.89
N ILE A 466 -4.12 17.22 -5.72
CA ILE A 466 -3.10 16.98 -4.68
C ILE A 466 -2.37 15.64 -4.84
N THR A 467 -2.98 14.67 -5.54
CA THR A 467 -2.44 13.31 -5.63
C THR A 467 -1.86 12.93 -6.98
N GLY A 468 -2.22 13.65 -8.05
CA GLY A 468 -1.87 13.30 -9.41
C GLY A 468 -2.66 12.10 -9.95
N VAL A 469 -3.59 11.55 -9.19
CA VAL A 469 -4.39 10.39 -9.57
C VAL A 469 -5.42 10.79 -10.64
N GLU A 470 -5.36 10.15 -11.81
CA GLU A 470 -6.11 10.54 -13.01
C GLU A 470 -7.50 9.91 -13.18
N GLY A 471 -7.83 8.81 -12.52
CA GLY A 471 -9.13 8.12 -12.66
C GLY A 471 -10.07 8.34 -11.48
N ILE A 472 -11.27 7.74 -11.50
CA ILE A 472 -12.26 7.78 -10.39
C ILE A 472 -12.64 6.36 -9.98
N GLN A 473 -12.67 6.07 -8.68
CA GLN A 473 -13.03 4.73 -8.21
C GLN A 473 -14.48 4.43 -8.62
N SER A 474 -14.72 3.23 -9.15
CA SER A 474 -16.07 2.86 -9.57
C SER A 474 -17.01 2.87 -8.36
N ARG A 475 -18.23 3.40 -8.54
CA ARG A 475 -19.24 3.41 -7.46
C ARG A 475 -19.51 2.01 -6.92
N SER A 476 -19.42 0.99 -7.77
CA SER A 476 -19.60 -0.40 -7.37
C SER A 476 -18.50 -0.91 -6.44
N SER A 477 -17.24 -0.49 -6.65
CA SER A 477 -16.10 -0.83 -5.80
C SER A 477 -16.20 -0.10 -4.48
N TYR A 478 -16.43 1.21 -4.52
CA TYR A 478 -16.66 2.05 -3.35
C TYR A 478 -17.73 1.47 -2.42
N CYS A 479 -18.90 1.13 -2.99
CA CYS A 479 -19.99 0.55 -2.22
C CYS A 479 -19.62 -0.82 -1.66
N THR A 480 -18.91 -1.66 -2.41
CA THR A 480 -18.47 -2.96 -1.88
C THR A 480 -17.52 -2.80 -0.70
N MET A 481 -16.53 -1.92 -0.79
CA MET A 481 -15.61 -1.63 0.31
C MET A 481 -16.34 -1.03 1.51
N SER A 482 -17.24 -0.08 1.26
CA SER A 482 -18.05 0.56 2.30
C SER A 482 -18.87 -0.46 3.09
N ILE A 483 -19.60 -1.34 2.39
CA ILE A 483 -20.42 -2.36 3.06
C ILE A 483 -19.53 -3.39 3.77
N ASN A 484 -18.36 -3.74 3.22
CA ASN A 484 -17.41 -4.61 3.90
C ASN A 484 -16.86 -3.99 5.20
N LYS A 485 -16.54 -2.69 5.19
CA LYS A 485 -16.07 -1.95 6.38
C LYS A 485 -17.16 -1.87 7.45
N LEU A 486 -18.41 -1.60 7.06
CA LEU A 486 -19.51 -1.35 7.98
C LEU A 486 -20.24 -2.61 8.47
N MET A 487 -20.24 -3.68 7.66
CA MET A 487 -20.98 -4.92 7.91
C MET A 487 -20.10 -6.16 7.65
N GLY A 488 -18.83 -6.09 8.05
CA GLY A 488 -17.81 -7.09 7.73
C GLY A 488 -18.16 -8.52 8.13
N TYR A 489 -18.76 -8.76 9.29
CA TYR A 489 -19.19 -10.12 9.68
C TYR A 489 -20.35 -10.65 8.82
N ALA A 490 -21.32 -9.79 8.48
CA ALA A 490 -22.42 -10.17 7.60
C ALA A 490 -21.94 -10.43 6.16
N VAL A 491 -20.98 -9.64 5.67
CA VAL A 491 -20.32 -9.89 4.39
C VAL A 491 -19.51 -11.18 4.43
N SER A 492 -18.80 -11.43 5.53
CA SER A 492 -17.96 -12.61 5.68
C SER A 492 -18.79 -13.89 5.67
N TYR A 493 -19.95 -13.88 6.34
CA TYR A 493 -20.95 -14.96 6.21
C TYR A 493 -21.29 -15.31 4.75
N LEU A 494 -21.35 -14.32 3.85
CA LEU A 494 -21.66 -14.54 2.42
C LEU A 494 -20.52 -15.19 1.62
N ILE A 495 -19.28 -14.94 2.02
CA ILE A 495 -18.08 -15.34 1.27
C ILE A 495 -17.37 -16.55 1.86
N VAL A 496 -17.68 -16.95 3.11
CA VAL A 496 -17.10 -18.15 3.73
C VAL A 496 -17.20 -19.36 2.79
N GLU A 497 -16.06 -19.97 2.51
CA GLU A 497 -15.99 -21.20 1.73
C GLU A 497 -16.27 -22.43 2.60
N LYS A 498 -17.08 -23.36 2.09
CA LYS A 498 -17.45 -24.59 2.81
C LYS A 498 -16.25 -25.45 3.22
N ASN A 499 -15.14 -25.37 2.48
CA ASN A 499 -13.96 -26.20 2.70
C ASN A 499 -12.91 -25.51 3.59
N PHE A 500 -13.03 -24.21 3.88
CA PHE A 500 -12.03 -23.47 4.65
C PHE A 500 -11.75 -24.12 6.00
N MET A 501 -12.82 -24.47 6.74
CA MET A 501 -12.72 -25.09 8.06
C MET A 501 -12.16 -26.51 8.03
N LYS A 502 -12.35 -27.23 6.91
CA LYS A 502 -11.98 -28.64 6.79
C LYS A 502 -10.55 -28.83 6.29
N ASP A 503 -10.14 -27.98 5.34
CA ASP A 503 -8.90 -28.17 4.59
C ASP A 503 -7.89 -27.04 4.89
N THR A 504 -8.30 -25.77 4.78
CA THR A 504 -7.37 -24.63 4.87
C THR A 504 -6.94 -24.31 6.30
N LYS A 505 -7.89 -24.15 7.23
CA LYS A 505 -7.62 -23.78 8.63
C LYS A 505 -6.64 -24.76 9.31
N PRO A 506 -6.83 -26.10 9.24
CA PRO A 506 -5.86 -27.04 9.84
C PRO A 506 -4.45 -26.94 9.25
N ASN A 507 -4.34 -26.70 7.93
CA ASN A 507 -3.03 -26.55 7.29
C ASN A 507 -2.29 -25.28 7.73
N VAL A 508 -3.03 -24.20 8.00
CA VAL A 508 -2.47 -22.95 8.54
C VAL A 508 -2.09 -23.12 10.02
N GLU A 509 -2.93 -23.79 10.80
CA GLU A 509 -2.63 -24.12 12.21
C GLU A 509 -1.36 -24.97 12.33
N GLU A 510 -1.18 -25.97 11.47
CA GLU A 510 0.05 -26.78 11.39
C GLU A 510 1.26 -25.90 11.05
N MET A 511 1.12 -25.00 10.07
CA MET A 511 2.19 -24.11 9.65
C MET A 511 2.60 -23.17 10.78
N LEU A 512 1.63 -22.53 11.43
CA LEU A 512 1.83 -21.66 12.57
C LEU A 512 2.49 -22.41 13.72
N SER A 513 2.06 -23.64 14.02
CA SER A 513 2.70 -24.49 15.03
C SER A 513 4.18 -24.74 14.70
N ASN A 514 4.51 -25.06 13.45
CA ASN A 514 5.89 -25.26 13.02
C ASN A 514 6.72 -23.97 13.10
N ILE A 515 6.13 -22.81 12.79
CA ILE A 515 6.75 -21.49 12.94
C ILE A 515 7.00 -21.18 14.43
N GLN A 516 6.02 -21.39 15.30
CA GLN A 516 6.17 -21.20 16.75
C GLN A 516 7.27 -22.11 17.32
N LYS A 517 7.35 -23.37 16.90
CA LYS A 517 8.42 -24.30 17.29
C LYS A 517 9.80 -23.80 16.84
N SER A 518 9.87 -23.29 15.60
CA SER A 518 11.06 -22.66 15.04
C SER A 518 11.48 -21.42 15.86
N PHE A 519 10.54 -20.51 16.13
CA PHE A 519 10.81 -19.30 16.88
C PHE A 519 11.20 -19.58 18.34
N ALA A 520 10.55 -20.54 19.00
CA ALA A 520 10.92 -21.00 20.33
C ALA A 520 12.38 -21.48 20.39
N ASN A 521 12.82 -22.22 19.36
CA ASN A 521 14.20 -22.66 19.26
C ASN A 521 15.17 -21.49 19.02
N ILE A 522 14.77 -20.47 18.25
CA ILE A 522 15.55 -19.24 18.07
C ILE A 522 15.67 -18.48 19.40
N ILE A 523 14.57 -18.28 20.13
CA ILE A 523 14.55 -17.61 21.45
C ILE A 523 15.46 -18.34 22.44
N TYR A 524 15.38 -19.66 22.51
CA TYR A 524 16.20 -20.48 23.40
C TYR A 524 17.71 -20.27 23.16
N ASN A 525 18.12 -20.20 21.89
CA ASN A 525 19.52 -20.03 21.48
C ASN A 525 19.93 -18.56 21.25
N SER A 526 19.09 -17.60 21.62
CA SER A 526 19.33 -16.17 21.40
C SER A 526 20.40 -15.60 22.35
N TRP A 527 20.76 -14.34 22.12
CA TRP A 527 21.69 -13.53 22.90
C TRP A 527 21.12 -13.05 24.26
N MET A 528 19.82 -13.22 24.49
CA MET A 528 19.13 -12.77 25.71
C MET A 528 19.59 -13.52 26.97
N ASP A 529 19.44 -12.88 28.13
CA ASP A 529 19.64 -13.54 29.43
C ASP A 529 18.58 -14.63 29.71
N PHE A 530 18.87 -15.48 30.70
CA PHE A 530 18.03 -16.61 31.07
C PHE A 530 16.58 -16.23 31.42
N GLU A 531 16.39 -15.20 32.26
CA GLU A 531 15.07 -14.81 32.75
C GLU A 531 14.23 -14.24 31.61
N THR A 532 14.84 -13.41 30.76
CA THR A 532 14.15 -12.85 29.59
C THR A 532 13.79 -13.94 28.56
N LYS A 533 14.66 -14.93 28.33
CA LYS A 533 14.34 -16.10 27.47
C LYS A 533 13.14 -16.88 28.00
N LYS A 534 13.15 -17.18 29.29
CA LYS A 534 12.07 -17.93 29.96
C LYS A 534 10.72 -17.23 29.77
N ARG A 535 10.66 -15.92 30.03
CA ARG A 535 9.45 -15.12 29.83
C ARG A 535 9.04 -14.99 28.38
N SER A 536 10.00 -14.84 27.47
CA SER A 536 9.73 -14.75 26.04
C SER A 536 9.12 -16.04 25.50
N LEU A 537 9.60 -17.20 25.97
CA LEU A 537 8.98 -18.49 25.67
C LEU A 537 7.56 -18.55 26.23
N THR A 538 7.31 -18.12 27.47
CA THR A 538 5.94 -18.05 28.04
C THR A 538 5.01 -17.22 27.15
N LYS A 539 5.46 -16.02 26.74
CA LYS A 539 4.72 -15.12 25.87
C LYS A 539 4.38 -15.80 24.54
N LEU A 540 5.37 -16.42 23.90
CA LEU A 540 5.15 -17.13 22.64
C LEU A 540 4.12 -18.27 22.76
N GLN A 541 4.09 -19.01 23.89
CA GLN A 541 3.05 -20.06 24.07
C GLN A 541 1.66 -19.49 24.33
N LYS A 542 1.55 -18.30 24.95
CA LYS A 542 0.27 -17.67 25.28
C LYS A 542 -0.31 -16.82 24.15
N MET A 543 0.47 -16.53 23.10
CA MET A 543 -0.01 -15.82 21.91
C MET A 543 -1.20 -16.56 21.30
N LYS A 544 -2.32 -15.84 21.19
CA LYS A 544 -3.55 -16.35 20.59
C LYS A 544 -3.50 -16.13 19.09
N SER A 545 -3.96 -17.11 18.33
CA SER A 545 -4.13 -17.00 16.88
C SER A 545 -5.60 -16.95 16.51
N LEU A 546 -5.94 -16.05 15.59
CA LEU A 546 -7.25 -15.96 14.95
C LEU A 546 -7.04 -16.23 13.46
N ILE A 547 -7.68 -17.27 12.91
CA ILE A 547 -7.41 -17.76 11.56
C ILE A 547 -8.70 -17.67 10.74
N GLY A 548 -8.69 -16.81 9.72
CA GLY A 548 -9.83 -16.58 8.83
C GLY A 548 -10.92 -15.74 9.49
N PHE A 549 -11.99 -16.38 9.95
CA PHE A 549 -13.16 -15.70 10.51
C PHE A 549 -13.61 -16.36 11.82
N PRO A 550 -14.26 -15.62 12.73
CA PRO A 550 -14.73 -16.20 13.97
C PRO A 550 -15.93 -17.12 13.74
N GLU A 551 -15.91 -18.33 14.32
CA GLU A 551 -16.88 -19.38 14.00
C GLU A 551 -18.34 -19.00 14.33
N TRP A 552 -18.54 -18.14 15.33
CA TRP A 552 -19.86 -17.66 15.74
C TRP A 552 -20.61 -16.93 14.62
N ILE A 553 -19.92 -16.36 13.62
CA ILE A 553 -20.60 -15.67 12.51
C ILE A 553 -21.45 -16.62 11.68
N LEU A 554 -21.11 -17.92 11.65
CA LEU A 554 -21.86 -18.94 10.93
C LEU A 554 -23.17 -19.32 11.63
N ASN A 555 -23.31 -18.99 12.91
CA ASN A 555 -24.53 -19.16 13.67
C ASN A 555 -25.45 -17.96 13.41
N LYS A 556 -26.56 -18.21 12.71
CA LYS A 556 -27.56 -17.17 12.36
C LYS A 556 -27.99 -16.34 13.57
N THR A 557 -28.30 -17.00 14.68
CA THR A 557 -28.82 -16.32 15.89
C THR A 557 -27.78 -15.40 16.52
N GLU A 558 -26.51 -15.83 16.57
CA GLU A 558 -25.43 -15.02 17.13
C GLU A 558 -25.10 -13.83 16.24
N LEU A 559 -25.09 -14.03 14.91
CA LEU A 559 -24.92 -12.95 13.95
C LEU A 559 -26.07 -11.92 14.03
N GLU A 560 -27.31 -12.38 14.14
CA GLU A 560 -28.48 -11.51 14.31
C GLU A 560 -28.44 -10.75 15.64
N LEU A 561 -27.99 -11.39 16.72
CA LEU A 561 -27.82 -10.75 18.02
C LEU A 561 -26.71 -9.70 17.99
N HIS A 562 -25.60 -9.96 17.30
CA HIS A 562 -24.49 -9.01 17.16
C HIS A 562 -24.94 -7.71 16.48
N TYR A 563 -25.79 -7.81 15.45
CA TYR A 563 -26.35 -6.66 14.73
C TYR A 563 -27.71 -6.20 15.31
N LYS A 564 -28.08 -6.59 16.53
CA LYS A 564 -29.35 -6.18 17.13
C LYS A 564 -29.41 -4.66 17.30
N GLY A 565 -30.46 -4.05 16.79
CA GLY A 565 -30.64 -2.59 16.79
C GLY A 565 -30.00 -1.87 15.59
N TYR A 566 -29.29 -2.60 14.72
CA TYR A 566 -28.79 -2.09 13.45
C TYR A 566 -29.86 -2.30 12.35
N GLN A 567 -30.35 -1.22 11.76
CA GLN A 567 -31.31 -1.27 10.66
C GLN A 567 -30.93 -0.27 9.57
N VAL A 568 -30.80 -0.76 8.34
CA VAL A 568 -30.59 0.05 7.15
C VAL A 568 -31.97 0.39 6.57
N ASN A 569 -32.43 1.62 6.81
CA ASN A 569 -33.68 2.13 6.25
C ASN A 569 -33.47 2.72 4.84
N ASN A 570 -34.55 2.81 4.05
CA ASN A 570 -34.50 3.35 2.69
C ASN A 570 -33.83 4.73 2.62
N ALA A 571 -33.04 4.93 1.56
CA ALA A 571 -32.33 6.16 1.20
C ALA A 571 -31.29 6.63 2.23
N PHE A 572 -30.07 6.06 2.15
CA PHE A 572 -28.81 6.59 2.69
C PHE A 572 -28.96 7.46 3.96
N ASP A 573 -29.71 6.95 4.94
CA ASP A 573 -29.81 7.53 6.27
C ASP A 573 -28.69 6.85 7.04
N THR A 574 -27.58 7.55 7.22
CA THR A 574 -26.35 7.06 7.88
C THR A 574 -26.51 6.88 9.39
N ASP A 575 -27.72 6.64 9.91
CA ASP A 575 -28.03 6.39 11.33
C ASP A 575 -27.58 4.99 11.80
N SER A 576 -26.76 4.34 10.98
CA SER A 576 -26.30 2.98 11.16
C SER A 576 -24.98 2.95 11.95
N ARG A 577 -25.09 2.53 13.21
CA ARG A 577 -23.98 2.38 14.17
C ARG A 577 -22.86 1.52 13.59
N LEU A 578 -21.65 2.07 13.60
CA LEU A 578 -20.48 1.55 12.92
C LEU A 578 -19.91 0.39 13.74
N ILE A 579 -19.66 -0.75 13.10
CA ILE A 579 -18.92 -1.88 13.69
C ILE A 579 -17.83 -2.22 12.68
N SER A 580 -16.59 -1.80 12.98
CA SER A 580 -15.41 -2.10 12.18
C SER A 580 -14.88 -3.49 12.51
N ILE A 581 -14.68 -4.32 11.50
CA ILE A 581 -14.21 -5.71 11.63
C ILE A 581 -13.26 -6.08 10.49
N LEU A 582 -12.17 -6.75 10.86
CA LEU A 582 -11.10 -7.24 10.01
C LEU A 582 -11.30 -8.72 9.70
N ILE A 583 -11.26 -9.08 8.42
CA ILE A 583 -11.12 -10.46 7.96
C ILE A 583 -10.14 -10.44 6.80
N SER A 584 -8.98 -11.09 6.98
CA SER A 584 -8.01 -11.35 5.92
C SER A 584 -8.22 -12.76 5.35
N GLU A 585 -8.26 -12.89 4.02
CA GLU A 585 -8.27 -14.19 3.35
C GLU A 585 -6.85 -14.77 3.30
N ILE A 586 -6.68 -15.96 3.86
CA ILE A 586 -5.44 -16.71 3.78
C ILE A 586 -5.40 -17.49 2.45
N PHE A 587 -4.52 -17.10 1.54
CA PHE A 587 -4.26 -17.84 0.31
C PHE A 587 -3.24 -18.95 0.56
N PHE A 588 -3.67 -20.20 0.36
CA PHE A 588 -2.83 -21.38 0.46
C PHE A 588 -2.42 -21.86 -0.94
N LEU A 589 -1.14 -21.76 -1.27
CA LEU A 589 -0.49 -22.39 -2.43
C LEU A 589 -0.37 -23.91 -2.21
N THR A 590 -0.16 -24.69 -3.26
CA THR A 590 -0.16 -26.16 -3.13
C THR A 590 1.12 -26.76 -2.58
N LEU A 591 2.28 -26.19 -2.90
CA LEU A 591 3.54 -26.63 -2.32
C LEU A 591 3.80 -25.87 -1.01
N ARG A 592 4.21 -26.61 0.02
CA ARG A 592 4.52 -26.07 1.35
C ARG A 592 5.71 -25.14 1.28
N ALA A 593 6.74 -25.42 0.48
CA ALA A 593 7.81 -24.47 0.22
C ALA A 593 7.31 -23.07 -0.16
N LEU A 594 6.32 -22.99 -1.06
CA LEU A 594 5.74 -21.73 -1.51
C LEU A 594 4.88 -21.08 -0.42
N ASN A 595 4.09 -21.89 0.30
CA ASN A 595 3.30 -21.39 1.43
C ASN A 595 4.15 -20.80 2.54
N TYR A 596 5.18 -21.53 2.95
CA TYR A 596 6.10 -21.05 3.99
C TYR A 596 6.86 -19.80 3.52
N GLY A 597 7.20 -19.70 2.23
CA GLY A 597 7.83 -18.51 1.65
C GLY A 597 6.88 -17.32 1.43
N SER A 598 5.57 -17.50 1.59
CA SER A 598 4.56 -16.44 1.45
C SER A 598 3.78 -16.25 2.74
N ILE A 599 2.64 -16.93 2.92
CA ILE A 599 1.83 -16.80 4.14
C ILE A 599 2.61 -17.20 5.40
N GLY A 600 3.55 -18.13 5.32
CA GLY A 600 4.39 -18.50 6.45
C GLY A 600 5.28 -17.35 6.92
N THR A 601 5.85 -16.56 6.00
CA THR A 601 6.64 -15.37 6.37
C THR A 601 5.76 -14.29 6.97
N VAL A 602 4.53 -14.12 6.49
CA VAL A 602 3.53 -13.18 7.04
C VAL A 602 3.12 -13.59 8.46
N LEU A 603 2.79 -14.86 8.68
CA LEU A 603 2.46 -15.39 10.02
C LEU A 603 3.62 -15.23 11.00
N ALA A 604 4.85 -15.43 10.53
CA ALA A 604 6.03 -15.30 11.35
C ALA A 604 6.35 -13.81 11.64
N HIS A 605 6.17 -12.92 10.68
CA HIS A 605 6.29 -11.46 10.86
C HIS A 605 5.37 -10.97 12.00
N GLU A 606 4.11 -11.41 12.02
CA GLU A 606 3.17 -11.10 13.11
C GLU A 606 3.60 -11.65 14.47
N LEU A 607 4.19 -12.84 14.51
CA LEU A 607 4.75 -13.38 15.74
C LEU A 607 5.95 -12.56 16.21
N THR A 608 6.80 -12.11 15.29
CA THR A 608 7.96 -11.28 15.59
C THR A 608 7.56 -9.91 16.14
N HIS A 609 6.45 -9.30 15.70
CA HIS A 609 5.92 -8.05 16.26
C HIS A 609 5.69 -8.14 17.77
N GLY A 610 5.37 -9.31 18.32
CA GLY A 610 5.30 -9.50 19.76
C GLY A 610 6.64 -9.31 20.49
N PHE A 611 7.76 -9.15 19.79
CA PHE A 611 9.10 -9.02 20.38
C PHE A 611 9.95 -7.91 19.71
N ASP A 612 9.35 -7.07 18.88
CA ASP A 612 10.02 -5.92 18.28
C ASP A 612 10.22 -4.77 19.30
N ASP A 613 10.57 -3.58 18.82
CA ASP A 613 10.82 -2.40 19.65
C ASP A 613 9.60 -1.95 20.45
N ILE A 614 8.37 -2.22 19.98
CA ILE A 614 7.11 -1.89 20.65
C ILE A 614 6.55 -3.10 21.42
N GLY A 615 6.40 -4.24 20.76
CA GLY A 615 5.79 -5.46 21.30
C GLY A 615 6.54 -6.03 22.50
N ARG A 616 7.86 -5.81 22.60
CA ARG A 616 8.65 -6.17 23.80
C ARG A 616 8.12 -5.51 25.08
N HIS A 617 7.41 -4.38 24.98
CA HIS A 617 6.84 -3.70 26.14
C HIS A 617 5.60 -4.40 26.69
N PHE A 618 5.03 -5.37 25.99
CA PHE A 618 3.84 -6.10 26.42
C PHE A 618 4.22 -7.50 26.91
N ASP A 619 3.68 -7.95 28.04
CA ASP A 619 3.97 -9.27 28.59
C ASP A 619 3.14 -10.40 27.95
N ASP A 620 3.15 -11.58 28.55
CA ASP A 620 2.44 -12.78 28.09
C ASP A 620 0.91 -12.74 28.30
N GLU A 621 0.41 -11.72 29.01
CA GLU A 621 -1.01 -11.40 29.14
C GLU A 621 -1.42 -10.20 28.28
N GLY A 622 -0.44 -9.59 27.60
CA GLY A 622 -0.61 -8.41 26.77
C GLY A 622 -0.63 -7.11 27.56
N ASN A 623 -0.21 -7.09 28.82
CA ASN A 623 -0.12 -5.87 29.63
C ASN A 623 1.21 -5.16 29.35
N LYS A 624 1.20 -3.82 29.22
CA LYS A 624 2.41 -3.01 29.04
C LYS A 624 3.20 -3.03 30.37
N ASN A 625 4.29 -3.79 30.40
CA ASN A 625 5.12 -4.05 31.57
C ASN A 625 6.59 -4.15 31.16
N PHE A 626 7.50 -3.71 32.04
CA PHE A 626 8.94 -3.88 31.82
C PHE A 626 9.41 -5.25 32.31
N TRP A 627 9.28 -6.26 31.46
CA TRP A 627 9.58 -7.65 31.84
C TRP A 627 10.93 -8.17 31.33
N TRP A 628 11.66 -7.38 30.52
CA TRP A 628 13.04 -7.66 30.09
C TRP A 628 14.04 -7.09 31.10
N THR A 629 15.19 -7.76 31.27
CA THR A 629 16.27 -7.19 32.09
C THR A 629 16.97 -6.05 31.36
N ASN A 630 17.52 -5.07 32.11
CA ASN A 630 18.27 -3.95 31.53
C ASN A 630 19.41 -4.42 30.60
N LYS A 631 20.10 -5.50 30.98
CA LYS A 631 21.17 -6.09 30.15
C LYS A 631 20.66 -6.54 28.78
N THR A 632 19.48 -7.17 28.74
CA THR A 632 18.87 -7.60 27.49
C THR A 632 18.34 -6.41 26.69
N ILE A 633 17.85 -5.36 27.34
CA ILE A 633 17.45 -4.12 26.65
C ILE A 633 18.65 -3.42 26.01
N GLU A 634 19.78 -3.28 26.72
CA GLU A 634 21.00 -2.67 26.18
C GLU A 634 21.50 -3.41 24.93
N GLU A 635 21.55 -4.75 24.99
CA GLU A 635 21.98 -5.56 23.84
C GLU A 635 20.96 -5.55 22.70
N PHE A 636 19.65 -5.45 22.99
CA PHE A 636 18.62 -5.24 21.97
C PHE A 636 18.83 -3.93 21.21
N LEU A 637 19.03 -2.83 21.94
CA LEU A 637 19.26 -1.51 21.35
C LEU A 637 20.55 -1.50 20.51
N ASN A 638 21.61 -2.13 21.00
CA ASN A 638 22.85 -2.29 20.25
C ASN A 638 22.67 -3.06 18.93
N ARG A 639 21.85 -4.11 18.91
CA ARG A 639 21.57 -4.91 17.71
C ARG A 639 20.64 -4.20 16.73
N THR A 640 19.61 -3.53 17.24
CA THR A 640 18.64 -2.80 16.42
C THR A 640 19.26 -1.58 15.72
N GLU A 641 20.32 -1.00 16.30
CA GLU A 641 21.13 0.03 15.66
C GLU A 641 21.74 -0.41 14.31
N CYS A 642 22.03 -1.71 14.14
CA CYS A 642 22.46 -2.25 12.84
C CYS A 642 21.37 -2.05 11.78
N PHE A 643 20.12 -2.39 12.11
CA PHE A 643 18.99 -2.28 11.19
C PHE A 643 18.74 -0.82 10.82
N LYS A 644 18.74 0.09 11.80
CA LYS A 644 18.60 1.53 11.55
C LYS A 644 19.64 2.02 10.53
N LYS A 645 20.91 1.70 10.75
CA LYS A 645 22.00 2.09 9.86
C LYS A 645 21.85 1.46 8.47
N GLN A 646 21.64 0.15 8.41
CA GLN A 646 21.50 -0.57 7.15
C GLN A 646 20.40 0.01 6.28
N TYR A 647 19.22 0.26 6.86
CA TYR A 647 18.07 0.72 6.10
C TYR A 647 18.20 2.20 5.73
N SER A 648 18.81 3.03 6.58
CA SER A 648 19.11 4.43 6.25
C SER A 648 20.16 4.62 5.14
N GLU A 649 20.90 3.59 4.77
CA GLU A 649 21.81 3.61 3.62
C GLU A 649 21.09 3.39 2.27
N PHE A 650 19.84 2.92 2.28
CA PHE A 650 19.10 2.68 1.05
C PHE A 650 18.62 3.99 0.42
N TYR A 651 19.12 4.26 -0.77
CA TYR A 651 18.83 5.45 -1.57
C TYR A 651 17.86 5.12 -2.72
N LEU A 652 16.80 5.92 -2.83
CA LEU A 652 15.77 5.83 -3.86
C LEU A 652 16.05 6.87 -4.94
N SER A 653 16.80 6.47 -5.96
CA SER A 653 17.26 7.36 -7.04
C SER A 653 16.14 8.08 -7.81
N GLU A 654 14.94 7.50 -7.84
CA GLU A 654 13.79 8.04 -8.58
C GLU A 654 13.23 9.32 -7.95
N ILE A 655 13.45 9.52 -6.65
CA ILE A 655 13.00 10.69 -5.89
C ILE A 655 14.13 11.40 -5.16
N ASN A 656 15.38 10.93 -5.29
CA ASN A 656 16.56 11.49 -4.65
C ASN A 656 16.49 11.52 -3.11
N GLU A 657 15.88 10.50 -2.51
CA GLU A 657 15.67 10.41 -1.05
C GLU A 657 16.22 9.12 -0.44
N TYR A 658 16.44 9.14 0.87
CA TYR A 658 16.86 7.98 1.67
C TYR A 658 15.70 7.41 2.49
N ILE A 659 15.72 6.10 2.72
CA ILE A 659 14.80 5.45 3.65
C ILE A 659 15.10 5.91 5.07
N ASN A 660 14.07 6.13 5.89
CA ASN A 660 14.24 6.41 7.30
C ASN A 660 14.29 5.09 8.11
N GLY A 661 15.49 4.63 8.46
CA GLY A 661 15.70 3.40 9.22
C GLY A 661 15.19 3.43 10.66
N ASP A 662 14.98 4.62 11.24
CA ASP A 662 14.32 4.77 12.54
C ASP A 662 12.81 4.56 12.44
N ASN A 663 12.16 5.20 11.45
CA ASN A 663 10.72 5.08 11.22
C ASN A 663 10.32 3.64 10.86
N THR A 664 11.19 2.93 10.14
CA THR A 664 10.90 1.59 9.61
C THR A 664 11.37 0.45 10.50
N LEU A 665 11.91 0.74 11.70
CA LEU A 665 12.62 -0.23 12.51
C LEU A 665 11.80 -1.47 12.88
N GLY A 666 10.59 -1.29 13.44
CA GLY A 666 9.75 -2.40 13.89
C GLY A 666 9.44 -3.38 12.77
N GLU A 667 9.07 -2.86 11.60
CA GLU A 667 8.77 -3.63 10.40
C GLU A 667 10.00 -4.33 9.82
N ASN A 668 11.14 -3.65 9.83
CA ASN A 668 12.41 -4.25 9.40
C ASN A 668 12.81 -5.41 10.32
N ILE A 669 12.59 -5.28 11.63
CA ILE A 669 12.81 -6.37 12.61
C ILE A 669 11.87 -7.53 12.30
N ALA A 670 10.57 -7.25 12.13
CA ALA A 670 9.55 -8.25 11.87
C ALA A 670 9.77 -9.01 10.57
N ASP A 671 10.16 -8.33 9.48
CA ASP A 671 10.50 -8.98 8.21
C ASP A 671 11.72 -9.91 8.30
N ASN A 672 12.78 -9.45 8.98
CA ASN A 672 14.01 -10.23 9.13
C ASN A 672 13.81 -11.42 10.08
N GLY A 673 12.94 -11.30 11.09
CA GLY A 673 12.50 -12.41 11.92
C GLY A 673 11.62 -13.39 11.13
N GLY A 674 10.58 -12.85 10.49
CA GLY A 674 9.56 -13.61 9.77
C GLY A 674 10.12 -14.55 8.70
N ILE A 675 11.05 -14.08 7.86
CA ILE A 675 11.69 -14.94 6.85
C ILE A 675 12.44 -16.12 7.49
N ARG A 676 13.16 -15.90 8.60
CA ARG A 676 14.01 -16.91 9.25
C ARG A 676 13.16 -17.93 9.97
N GLU A 677 12.19 -17.46 10.75
CA GLU A 677 11.24 -18.28 11.49
C GLU A 677 10.45 -19.19 10.55
N ALA A 678 9.96 -18.65 9.42
CA ALA A 678 9.25 -19.41 8.39
C ALA A 678 10.15 -20.41 7.66
N PHE A 679 11.38 -20.04 7.30
CA PHE A 679 12.32 -20.95 6.63
C PHE A 679 12.67 -22.16 7.52
N TYR A 680 12.96 -21.93 8.80
CA TYR A 680 13.22 -23.02 9.74
C TYR A 680 11.93 -23.79 10.10
N GLY A 681 10.77 -23.15 10.09
CA GLY A 681 9.46 -23.82 10.20
C GLY A 681 9.21 -24.78 9.03
N TYR A 682 9.55 -24.37 7.80
CA TYR A 682 9.50 -25.23 6.62
C TYR A 682 10.45 -26.44 6.74
N ASN A 683 11.67 -26.21 7.25
CA ASN A 683 12.62 -27.30 7.50
C ASN A 683 12.09 -28.30 8.54
N TYR A 684 11.31 -27.85 9.52
CA TYR A 684 10.62 -28.74 10.45
C TYR A 684 9.56 -29.59 9.72
N PHE A 685 8.73 -28.97 8.88
CA PHE A 685 7.72 -29.66 8.07
C PHE A 685 8.32 -30.73 7.16
N ILE A 686 9.40 -30.45 6.43
CA ILE A 686 10.03 -31.43 5.52
C ILE A 686 10.58 -32.64 6.27
N LYS A 687 11.08 -32.45 7.49
CA LYS A 687 11.57 -33.56 8.32
C LYS A 687 10.46 -34.52 8.74
N THR A 688 9.26 -34.02 8.99
CA THR A 688 8.13 -34.83 9.45
C THR A 688 7.33 -35.42 8.29
N SER A 689 7.18 -34.68 7.19
CA SER A 689 6.30 -35.03 6.07
C SER A 689 7.00 -35.63 4.85
N GLY A 690 8.33 -35.51 4.76
CA GLY A 690 9.12 -36.02 3.63
C GLY A 690 9.27 -35.03 2.47
N LYS A 691 9.70 -35.53 1.30
CA LYS A 691 9.98 -34.71 0.12
C LYS A 691 8.71 -34.29 -0.60
N GLU A 692 8.68 -33.04 -1.04
CA GLU A 692 7.61 -32.48 -1.86
C GLU A 692 7.82 -32.76 -3.36
N LYS A 693 6.71 -32.75 -4.12
CA LYS A 693 6.74 -32.80 -5.58
C LYS A 693 7.37 -31.54 -6.16
N LYS A 694 7.91 -31.65 -7.37
CA LYS A 694 8.45 -30.52 -8.14
C LYS A 694 7.34 -29.65 -8.73
N LEU A 695 7.62 -28.36 -8.84
CA LEU A 695 6.74 -27.39 -9.50
C LEU A 695 6.95 -27.48 -11.03
N PRO A 696 5.88 -27.60 -11.84
CA PRO A 696 6.02 -27.76 -13.29
C PRO A 696 6.59 -26.49 -13.93
N GLY A 697 7.55 -26.63 -14.84
CA GLY A 697 8.31 -25.52 -15.43
C GLY A 697 9.42 -24.95 -14.54
N PHE A 698 9.58 -25.46 -13.33
CA PHE A 698 10.63 -25.09 -12.36
C PHE A 698 11.32 -26.34 -11.79
N GLU A 699 11.41 -27.41 -12.57
CA GLU A 699 11.91 -28.72 -12.12
C GLU A 699 13.39 -28.73 -11.73
N ASP A 700 14.14 -27.73 -12.21
CA ASP A 700 15.56 -27.51 -11.92
C ASP A 700 15.80 -26.70 -10.65
N PHE A 701 14.76 -26.09 -10.08
CA PHE A 701 14.85 -25.34 -8.83
C PHE A 701 14.67 -26.26 -7.62
N THR A 702 15.44 -26.01 -6.58
CA THR A 702 15.22 -26.66 -5.28
C THR A 702 14.02 -26.06 -4.58
N HIS A 703 13.41 -26.80 -3.65
CA HIS A 703 12.32 -26.23 -2.84
C HIS A 703 12.76 -25.05 -1.97
N GLU A 704 14.03 -24.98 -1.56
CA GLU A 704 14.59 -23.80 -0.88
C GLU A 704 14.62 -22.58 -1.80
N GLN A 705 15.01 -22.77 -3.08
CA GLN A 705 14.93 -21.69 -4.06
C GLN A 705 13.47 -21.29 -4.30
N LEU A 706 12.55 -22.25 -4.43
CA LEU A 706 11.11 -21.98 -4.57
C LEU A 706 10.54 -21.21 -3.37
N PHE A 707 10.98 -21.50 -2.14
CA PHE A 707 10.62 -20.73 -0.95
C PHE A 707 11.00 -19.25 -1.11
N PHE A 708 12.26 -18.96 -1.46
CA PHE A 708 12.71 -17.58 -1.63
C PHE A 708 12.11 -16.90 -2.86
N MET A 709 11.85 -17.64 -3.94
CA MET A 709 11.11 -17.13 -5.10
C MET A 709 9.68 -16.74 -4.71
N SER A 710 9.00 -17.55 -3.89
CA SER A 710 7.68 -17.21 -3.36
C SER A 710 7.71 -15.96 -2.49
N TYR A 711 8.76 -15.79 -1.68
CA TYR A 711 8.97 -14.59 -0.89
C TYR A 711 9.24 -13.36 -1.75
N GLY A 712 10.10 -13.47 -2.77
CA GLY A 712 10.35 -12.38 -3.71
C GLY A 712 9.10 -11.97 -4.48
N ASN A 713 8.28 -12.93 -4.88
CA ASN A 713 7.02 -12.67 -5.59
C ASN A 713 5.97 -11.94 -4.72
N LEU A 714 5.99 -12.15 -3.40
CA LEU A 714 5.09 -11.46 -2.44
C LEU A 714 5.27 -9.94 -2.50
N TRP A 715 6.50 -9.48 -2.71
CA TRP A 715 6.87 -8.07 -2.68
C TRP A 715 6.91 -7.41 -4.06
N CYS A 716 6.40 -8.08 -5.10
CA CYS A 716 6.30 -7.44 -6.41
C CYS A 716 5.32 -6.27 -6.36
N GLU A 717 5.82 -5.11 -6.79
CA GLU A 717 5.09 -3.85 -6.77
C GLU A 717 5.50 -2.99 -7.97
N THR A 718 4.63 -2.05 -8.33
CA THR A 718 4.91 -0.89 -9.17
C THR A 718 4.37 0.35 -8.48
N MET A 719 5.07 1.48 -8.59
CA MET A 719 4.70 2.73 -7.94
C MET A 719 4.92 3.91 -8.88
N SER A 720 4.00 4.88 -8.82
CA SER A 720 4.24 6.22 -9.35
C SER A 720 5.30 6.95 -8.50
N ILE A 721 5.94 7.98 -9.05
CA ILE A 721 6.86 8.86 -8.30
C ILE A 721 6.20 9.41 -7.03
N GLN A 722 4.94 9.82 -7.16
CA GLN A 722 4.15 10.32 -6.04
C GLN A 722 3.95 9.19 -5.02
N GLY A 723 3.54 8.00 -5.45
CA GLY A 723 3.43 6.82 -4.58
C GLY A 723 4.70 6.49 -3.81
N LEU A 724 5.85 6.57 -4.47
CA LEU A 724 7.15 6.34 -3.85
C LEU A 724 7.47 7.42 -2.80
N LYS A 725 7.16 8.70 -3.05
CA LYS A 725 7.27 9.75 -2.02
C LYS A 725 6.43 9.41 -0.78
N PHE A 726 5.20 8.91 -0.93
CA PHE A 726 4.37 8.52 0.25
C PHE A 726 4.91 7.34 1.02
N SER A 727 5.53 6.37 0.34
CA SER A 727 6.10 5.23 1.06
C SER A 727 7.21 5.62 2.04
N LEU A 728 7.77 6.83 1.96
CA LEU A 728 8.72 7.33 2.95
C LEU A 728 8.08 7.75 4.27
N GLU A 729 6.78 8.07 4.26
CA GLU A 729 6.00 8.39 5.47
C GLU A 729 5.48 7.12 6.17
N ASP A 730 5.46 5.99 5.47
CA ASP A 730 5.01 4.71 6.00
C ASP A 730 6.08 4.09 6.92
N THR A 731 5.63 3.33 7.93
CA THR A 731 6.53 2.52 8.77
C THR A 731 7.13 1.34 8.01
N HIS A 732 6.64 1.04 6.81
CA HIS A 732 7.15 0.01 5.92
C HIS A 732 8.08 0.59 4.87
N CYS A 733 9.15 -0.14 4.59
CA CYS A 733 9.90 0.10 3.37
C CYS A 733 9.08 -0.32 2.13
N PRO A 734 9.36 0.29 0.95
CA PRO A 734 8.91 -0.26 -0.34
C PRO A 734 9.30 -1.73 -0.48
N GLY A 735 8.47 -2.55 -1.13
CA GLY A 735 8.68 -3.98 -1.33
C GLY A 735 10.08 -4.34 -1.86
N ARG A 736 10.62 -3.55 -2.80
CA ARG A 736 12.00 -3.75 -3.30
C ARG A 736 13.08 -3.62 -2.21
N ILE A 737 12.87 -2.72 -1.26
CA ILE A 737 13.80 -2.48 -0.15
C ILE A 737 13.60 -3.51 0.95
N ARG A 738 12.36 -3.91 1.26
CA ARG A 738 12.06 -5.05 2.15
C ARG A 738 12.83 -6.29 1.70
N LEU A 739 12.71 -6.63 0.41
CA LEU A 739 13.42 -7.77 -0.17
C LEU A 739 14.94 -7.63 -0.09
N LEU A 740 15.49 -6.45 -0.44
CA LEU A 740 16.92 -6.20 -0.40
C LEU A 740 17.51 -6.30 1.01
N GLY A 741 16.93 -5.61 1.98
CA GLY A 741 17.39 -5.61 3.36
C GLY A 741 17.35 -7.00 3.98
N VAL A 742 16.21 -7.69 3.84
CA VAL A 742 15.98 -9.01 4.44
C VAL A 742 16.88 -10.08 3.84
N LEU A 743 16.95 -10.16 2.51
CA LEU A 743 17.75 -11.20 1.85
C LEU A 743 19.26 -10.95 2.02
N SER A 744 19.70 -9.69 2.14
CA SER A 744 21.09 -9.36 2.49
C SER A 744 21.49 -9.91 3.87
N ASN A 745 20.52 -10.01 4.79
CA ASN A 745 20.70 -10.53 6.14
C ASN A 745 20.41 -12.03 6.27
N THR A 746 20.08 -12.72 5.17
CA THR A 746 19.65 -14.13 5.17
C THR A 746 20.70 -15.02 4.50
N LYS A 747 21.48 -15.75 5.31
CA LYS A 747 22.57 -16.62 4.81
C LYS A 747 22.02 -17.76 3.94
N GLU A 748 20.86 -18.29 4.31
CA GLU A 748 20.16 -19.37 3.64
C GLU A 748 19.82 -19.00 2.19
N PHE A 749 19.44 -17.74 1.93
CA PHE A 749 19.20 -17.23 0.58
C PHE A 749 20.49 -17.23 -0.24
N SER A 750 21.57 -16.65 0.30
CA SER A 750 22.88 -16.64 -0.35
C SER A 750 23.36 -18.07 -0.66
N ASN A 751 23.09 -19.05 0.21
CA ASN A 751 23.43 -20.44 -0.04
C ASN A 751 22.56 -21.07 -1.14
N ALA A 752 21.23 -20.86 -1.10
CA ALA A 752 20.29 -21.41 -2.06
C ALA A 752 20.55 -20.93 -3.51
N PHE A 753 20.97 -19.68 -3.67
CA PHE A 753 21.32 -19.08 -4.97
C PHE A 753 22.81 -19.03 -5.26
N LYS A 754 23.65 -19.55 -4.35
CA LYS A 754 25.11 -19.59 -4.46
C LYS A 754 25.71 -18.20 -4.69
N CYS A 755 25.26 -17.21 -3.92
CA CYS A 755 25.80 -15.87 -3.95
C CYS A 755 27.20 -15.81 -3.31
N HIS A 756 28.06 -14.92 -3.79
CA HIS A 756 29.46 -14.82 -3.39
C HIS A 756 29.83 -13.36 -3.07
N LEU A 757 30.99 -13.17 -2.44
CA LEU A 757 31.51 -11.84 -2.12
C LEU A 757 31.57 -10.95 -3.38
N GLY A 758 31.00 -9.75 -3.29
CA GLY A 758 30.88 -8.81 -4.40
C GLY A 758 29.47 -8.73 -4.99
N HIS A 759 28.64 -9.77 -4.84
CA HIS A 759 27.23 -9.71 -5.21
C HIS A 759 26.43 -8.84 -4.22
N LYS A 760 25.45 -8.08 -4.73
CA LYS A 760 24.64 -7.12 -3.95
C LYS A 760 24.01 -7.73 -2.68
N TYR A 761 23.46 -8.94 -2.79
CA TYR A 761 22.75 -9.63 -1.69
C TYR A 761 23.67 -10.44 -0.77
N TYR A 762 24.97 -10.52 -1.05
CA TYR A 762 25.91 -11.23 -0.19
C TYR A 762 26.54 -10.28 0.84
N LYS A 763 26.37 -10.59 2.12
CA LYS A 763 27.03 -9.92 3.24
C LYS A 763 27.85 -10.92 4.05
N THR A 764 28.99 -10.50 4.59
CA THR A 764 29.74 -11.31 5.56
C THR A 764 29.00 -11.35 6.90
N ASP A 765 29.31 -12.32 7.76
CA ASP A 765 28.53 -12.53 8.99
C ASP A 765 28.61 -11.35 9.98
N ASP A 766 29.67 -10.54 9.92
CA ASP A 766 29.86 -9.28 10.67
C ASP A 766 29.07 -8.09 10.08
N GLN A 767 28.65 -8.18 8.82
CA GLN A 767 27.87 -7.15 8.12
C GLN A 767 26.36 -7.39 8.16
N LYS A 768 25.91 -8.60 8.55
CA LYS A 768 24.49 -8.94 8.60
C LYS A 768 23.85 -8.39 9.87
N CYS A 769 22.71 -7.74 9.74
CA CYS A 769 21.90 -7.36 10.88
C CYS A 769 21.07 -8.55 11.37
N ILE A 770 21.35 -8.98 12.60
CA ILE A 770 20.79 -10.20 13.18
C ILE A 770 20.32 -9.96 14.61
N LEU A 771 18.99 -9.93 14.77
CA LEU A 771 18.33 -9.93 16.07
C LEU A 771 17.92 -11.36 16.48
N TRP A 772 17.08 -12.01 15.67
CA TRP A 772 16.60 -13.38 15.88
C TRP A 772 17.40 -14.36 15.02
N ASN A 773 18.21 -15.23 15.65
CA ASN A 773 19.01 -16.25 14.95
C ASN A 773 19.40 -17.43 15.84
N LEU A 774 19.74 -18.56 15.19
CA LEU A 774 20.40 -19.70 15.79
C LEU A 774 21.91 -19.41 15.89
N TYR A 775 22.41 -19.03 17.05
CA TYR A 775 23.86 -18.88 17.24
C TYR A 775 24.57 -20.24 17.13
N ARG A 776 25.32 -20.43 16.03
CA ARG A 776 26.26 -21.54 15.72
C ARG A 776 25.91 -22.92 16.28
N VAL A 777 25.10 -23.66 15.52
CA VAL A 777 25.39 -25.07 15.24
C VAL A 777 25.03 -25.31 13.77
N GLU A 778 26.02 -25.38 12.88
CA GLU A 778 25.82 -26.08 11.61
C GLU A 778 25.46 -27.53 11.96
N PHE A 779 24.20 -27.92 11.76
CA PHE A 779 23.72 -29.27 12.09
C PHE A 779 24.10 -30.26 10.98
N PRO A 780 24.84 -31.34 11.27
CA PRO A 780 24.59 -32.62 10.62
C PRO A 780 23.34 -33.23 11.24
N LEU A 781 22.30 -33.35 10.42
CA LEU A 781 21.05 -34.05 10.71
C LEU A 781 21.30 -35.51 11.09
N ARG A 782 21.20 -35.89 12.37
CA ARG A 782 20.97 -37.30 12.76
C ARG A 782 20.47 -37.46 14.21
N ILE A 783 19.35 -38.21 14.31
CA ILE A 783 18.68 -38.81 15.49
C ILE A 783 17.61 -37.94 16.20
N MET A 784 16.33 -38.27 15.93
CA MET A 784 15.17 -37.96 16.77
C MET A 784 15.16 -38.89 17.99
N ALA A 785 14.90 -38.35 19.19
CA ALA A 785 14.65 -39.16 20.38
C ALA A 785 13.41 -38.65 21.13
N SER A 786 12.69 -39.58 21.74
CA SER A 786 11.50 -39.25 22.52
C SER A 786 11.87 -38.60 23.86
N ARG A 787 10.94 -37.84 24.45
CA ARG A 787 11.07 -37.18 25.76
C ARG A 787 11.54 -38.14 26.86
N GLU A 788 11.01 -39.36 26.87
CA GLU A 788 11.39 -40.44 27.79
C GLU A 788 12.86 -40.87 27.64
N GLN A 789 13.43 -40.74 26.44
CA GLN A 789 14.84 -41.03 26.15
C GLN A 789 15.77 -39.85 26.48
N LEU A 790 15.24 -38.62 26.53
CA LEU A 790 16.01 -37.38 26.69
C LEU A 790 16.07 -36.89 28.14
N GLU A 791 14.98 -36.98 28.91
CA GLU A 791 14.94 -36.53 30.33
C GLU A 791 16.05 -37.16 31.21
N PRO A 792 16.37 -38.47 31.11
CA PRO A 792 17.45 -39.08 31.90
C PRO A 792 18.87 -38.64 31.49
N ARG A 793 19.03 -38.13 30.25
CA ARG A 793 20.31 -37.61 29.74
C ARG A 793 20.46 -36.12 30.01
N ALA A 794 19.38 -35.35 29.84
CA ALA A 794 19.32 -33.92 30.14
C ALA A 794 19.59 -33.64 31.62
N SER A 795 19.02 -34.44 32.53
CA SER A 795 19.30 -34.36 33.98
C SER A 795 20.75 -34.64 34.38
N LYS A 796 21.55 -35.29 33.52
CA LYS A 796 22.99 -35.50 33.72
C LYS A 796 23.87 -34.41 33.08
N ILE A 797 23.32 -33.57 32.21
CA ILE A 797 24.04 -32.59 31.38
C ILE A 797 23.76 -31.16 31.84
N LEU A 798 22.51 -30.86 32.23
CA LEU A 798 22.08 -29.56 32.71
C LEU A 798 22.54 -29.41 34.17
N LYS A 799 23.58 -28.59 34.38
CA LYS A 799 24.26 -28.45 35.67
C LYS A 799 23.57 -27.48 36.62
N THR A 800 22.75 -26.58 36.10
CA THR A 800 22.04 -25.57 36.89
C THR A 800 20.53 -25.85 36.91
N LYS A 801 19.86 -25.45 38.00
CA LYS A 801 18.40 -25.50 38.09
C LYS A 801 17.73 -24.63 37.03
N GLU A 802 18.40 -23.56 36.62
CA GLU A 802 17.98 -22.64 35.57
C GLU A 802 17.93 -23.36 34.22
N ASP A 803 19.04 -23.98 33.78
CA ASP A 803 19.11 -24.75 32.54
C ASP A 803 18.02 -25.84 32.47
N GLN A 804 17.73 -26.48 33.60
CA GLN A 804 16.70 -27.52 33.71
C GLN A 804 15.28 -26.95 33.60
N ALA A 805 15.02 -25.76 34.16
CA ALA A 805 13.74 -25.08 34.05
C ALA A 805 13.47 -24.58 32.62
N LEU A 806 14.46 -23.99 31.95
CA LEU A 806 14.32 -23.52 30.56
C LEU A 806 14.18 -24.69 29.59
N PHE A 807 14.92 -25.79 29.80
CA PHE A 807 14.73 -27.02 29.04
C PHE A 807 13.30 -27.56 29.20
N ASN A 808 12.77 -27.65 30.42
CA ASN A 808 11.40 -28.12 30.66
C ASN A 808 10.34 -27.23 30.01
N GLN A 809 10.56 -25.92 29.96
CA GLN A 809 9.66 -24.98 29.30
C GLN A 809 9.75 -25.06 27.77
N TYR A 810 10.95 -25.22 27.21
CA TYR A 810 11.12 -25.51 25.79
C TYR A 810 10.47 -26.85 25.40
N MET A 811 10.58 -27.87 26.25
CA MET A 811 9.94 -29.18 26.07
C MET A 811 8.40 -29.12 26.10
N SER A 812 7.80 -28.08 26.70
CA SER A 812 6.33 -27.92 26.68
C SER A 812 5.82 -27.31 25.36
N LEU A 813 6.69 -26.62 24.61
CA LEU A 813 6.41 -26.06 23.28
C LEU A 813 6.63 -27.05 22.14
N THR A 814 7.47 -28.05 22.35
CA THR A 814 7.89 -29.01 21.32
C THR A 814 7.35 -30.38 21.69
N ASP A 815 6.29 -30.85 21.01
CA ASP A 815 5.71 -32.18 21.23
C ASP A 815 6.78 -33.26 21.27
N LYS A 816 6.91 -33.94 22.43
CA LYS A 816 7.59 -35.22 22.75
C LYS A 816 8.91 -35.64 22.06
N GLU A 817 9.45 -34.97 21.06
CA GLU A 817 10.58 -35.40 20.24
C GLU A 817 11.55 -34.25 19.98
N ILE A 818 12.79 -34.39 20.43
CA ILE A 818 13.89 -33.45 20.17
C ILE A 818 15.06 -34.18 19.51
N HIS A 819 15.84 -33.44 18.72
CA HIS A 819 17.13 -33.88 18.18
C HIS A 819 18.20 -33.95 19.30
N ILE A 820 18.79 -35.14 19.50
CA ILE A 820 19.80 -35.43 20.54
C ILE A 820 21.02 -34.48 20.54
N HIS A 821 21.31 -33.82 19.42
CA HIS A 821 22.54 -33.04 19.24
C HIS A 821 22.60 -31.70 20.00
N THR A 822 21.46 -31.09 20.34
CA THR A 822 21.43 -29.81 21.10
C THR A 822 22.02 -29.97 22.51
N LEU A 823 21.83 -31.13 23.13
CA LEU A 823 22.42 -31.46 24.43
C LEU A 823 23.93 -31.76 24.37
N ILE A 824 24.44 -32.19 23.21
CA ILE A 824 25.85 -32.56 23.02
C ILE A 824 26.72 -31.31 22.81
N GLU A 825 26.21 -30.28 22.14
CA GLU A 825 26.94 -29.01 21.92
C GLU A 825 27.10 -28.17 23.20
N MET A 826 26.23 -28.35 24.21
CA MET A 826 26.41 -27.76 25.55
C MET A 826 27.71 -28.20 26.24
N LYS A 827 28.26 -29.38 25.88
CA LYS A 827 29.56 -29.85 26.38
C LYS A 827 30.71 -29.05 25.77
N LYS A 828 30.66 -28.75 24.46
CA LYS A 828 31.73 -28.03 23.76
C LYS A 828 31.81 -26.55 24.14
N LEU A 829 30.67 -25.91 24.40
CA LEU A 829 30.65 -24.52 24.87
C LEU A 829 31.23 -24.39 26.28
N ASN A 830 30.98 -25.36 27.16
CA ASN A 830 31.47 -25.32 28.54
C ASN A 830 32.96 -25.71 28.66
N GLU A 831 33.48 -26.53 27.74
CA GLU A 831 34.91 -26.88 27.66
C GLU A 831 35.75 -25.80 26.93
N GLY A 832 35.15 -25.01 26.04
CA GLY A 832 35.83 -23.93 25.30
C GLY A 832 35.99 -22.61 26.05
N ILE A 833 35.09 -22.30 27.00
CA ILE A 833 35.14 -21.04 27.77
C ILE A 833 36.24 -21.07 28.84
N THR A 834 36.66 -22.24 29.31
CA THR A 834 37.73 -22.36 30.30
C THR A 834 39.14 -22.26 29.69
N SER A 835 39.29 -22.43 28.37
CA SER A 835 40.61 -22.42 27.71
C SER A 835 41.00 -21.06 27.10
N LEU A 836 40.08 -20.12 26.95
CA LEU A 836 40.34 -18.80 26.34
C LEU A 836 40.61 -17.67 27.35
N GLN A 837 40.39 -17.91 28.65
CA GLN A 837 40.73 -16.96 29.72
C GLN A 837 42.17 -17.08 30.25
N GLN A 838 42.97 -18.05 29.77
CA GLN A 838 44.37 -18.24 30.19
C GLN A 838 45.43 -17.79 29.17
N THR A 839 45.04 -17.32 27.98
CA THR A 839 46.02 -17.02 26.91
C THR A 839 46.21 -15.53 26.60
N PHE A 840 45.47 -14.62 27.25
CA PHE A 840 45.60 -13.16 27.02
C PHE A 840 46.18 -12.39 28.21
N SER A 841 47.08 -13.01 28.98
CA SER A 841 47.88 -12.34 30.02
C SER A 841 49.38 -12.25 29.71
N SER A 842 49.77 -12.34 28.44
CA SER A 842 51.17 -12.15 28.04
C SER A 842 51.26 -11.60 26.62
N ILE A 843 51.37 -10.27 26.52
CA ILE A 843 52.35 -9.53 25.72
C ILE A 843 51.92 -8.06 25.79
N GLY A 844 52.76 -7.24 26.40
CA GLY A 844 52.53 -5.81 26.59
C GLY A 844 53.18 -4.92 25.53
N SER A 845 52.73 -3.66 25.59
CA SER A 845 53.41 -2.39 25.26
C SER A 845 53.89 -2.13 23.84
N ILE A 846 53.43 -1.01 23.25
CA ILE A 846 54.24 0.18 22.91
C ILE A 846 53.28 1.36 22.61
N SER A 847 53.69 2.57 22.99
CA SER A 847 52.97 3.85 23.01
C SER A 847 53.36 4.82 21.87
N PHE A 848 52.76 6.04 21.90
CA PHE A 848 53.05 7.34 21.22
C PHE A 848 52.15 7.68 20.00
N GLN A 849 51.61 8.89 19.78
CA GLN A 849 51.46 10.18 20.51
C GLN A 849 50.48 11.08 19.70
N LYS A 850 49.80 12.05 20.34
CA LYS A 850 49.08 13.17 19.71
C LYS A 850 50.05 14.32 19.37
N SER A 851 49.83 15.05 18.27
CA SER A 851 49.77 16.54 18.26
C SER A 851 49.44 17.16 16.88
N PHE A 852 48.86 18.35 16.96
CA PHE A 852 48.39 19.30 15.95
C PHE A 852 49.47 20.40 15.69
N ILE A 853 49.35 21.14 14.56
CA ILE A 853 49.58 22.61 14.33
C ILE A 853 50.14 22.92 12.91
N GLU A 854 49.25 23.50 12.08
CA GLU A 854 49.28 24.74 11.25
C GLU A 854 50.53 25.39 10.59
N THR A 855 50.29 25.86 9.34
CA THR A 855 50.72 27.13 8.65
C THR A 855 52.14 27.21 8.03
N THR A 856 52.45 27.83 6.86
CA THR A 856 51.84 28.88 6.00
C THR A 856 52.49 28.94 4.57
N ASN A 857 51.69 29.35 3.58
CA ASN A 857 51.86 30.32 2.46
C ASN A 857 52.90 30.28 1.28
N SER A 858 52.30 30.27 0.06
CA SER A 858 52.47 31.16 -1.14
C SER A 858 53.71 30.99 -2.05
N LYS A 859 53.70 31.11 -3.40
CA LYS A 859 52.97 32.00 -4.34
C LYS A 859 52.99 31.49 -5.82
N ASP A 860 51.93 31.81 -6.56
CA ASP A 860 51.78 32.21 -7.98
C ASP A 860 52.48 31.49 -9.16
N SER A 861 51.69 31.07 -10.16
CA SER A 861 51.40 31.90 -11.35
C SER A 861 50.45 31.25 -12.40
N SER A 862 49.44 32.03 -12.78
CA SER A 862 48.73 32.16 -14.06
C SER A 862 48.79 31.07 -15.16
N ASN A 863 47.61 30.60 -15.61
CA ASN A 863 47.13 30.85 -16.98
C ASN A 863 45.63 30.60 -17.18
N LYS A 864 44.92 31.65 -17.61
CA LYS A 864 43.54 31.67 -18.14
C LYS A 864 43.58 31.72 -19.67
N ARG A 865 42.69 30.99 -20.35
CA ARG A 865 41.93 31.31 -21.61
C ARG A 865 41.50 30.00 -22.27
N SER A 866 40.35 29.85 -22.95
CA SER A 866 39.31 30.81 -23.36
C SER A 866 38.03 30.05 -23.76
N ARG A 867 36.87 30.62 -23.41
CA ARG A 867 35.59 30.47 -24.14
C ARG A 867 35.62 31.36 -25.39
N ASN A 868 34.88 30.96 -26.44
CA ASN A 868 34.16 31.82 -27.39
C ASN A 868 33.41 30.95 -28.44
N PRO A 869 32.39 31.47 -29.15
CA PRO A 869 31.39 32.45 -28.73
C PRO A 869 29.94 32.06 -29.09
N ILE A 870 29.02 32.64 -28.32
CA ILE A 870 27.58 32.71 -28.58
C ILE A 870 27.33 33.64 -29.79
N LEU A 871 26.43 33.23 -30.68
CA LEU A 871 25.89 34.04 -31.78
C LEU A 871 25.19 35.28 -31.21
N LYS A 872 25.64 36.46 -31.64
CA LYS A 872 24.98 37.75 -31.42
C LYS A 872 23.74 37.84 -32.30
N THR A 873 22.63 38.31 -31.72
CA THR A 873 21.55 38.97 -32.46
C THR A 873 21.46 40.43 -32.01
N GLU A 874 21.40 41.33 -32.98
CA GLU A 874 21.34 42.78 -32.78
C GLU A 874 20.03 43.20 -32.08
N LYS A 875 20.15 44.12 -31.11
CA LYS A 875 18.99 44.80 -30.50
C LYS A 875 18.46 45.85 -31.48
N SER A 876 17.26 45.64 -32.02
CA SER A 876 16.42 46.76 -32.47
C SER A 876 15.59 47.27 -31.29
N GLN A 877 15.80 48.52 -30.87
CA GLN A 877 14.90 49.21 -29.96
C GLN A 877 13.59 49.51 -30.69
N MET A 878 12.46 49.00 -30.17
CA MET A 878 11.15 49.58 -30.39
C MET A 878 10.39 49.56 -29.06
N GLU A 879 9.76 50.70 -28.73
CA GLU A 879 9.01 50.91 -27.49
C GLU A 879 7.85 49.91 -27.38
N GLY A 880 7.96 48.99 -26.42
CA GLY A 880 6.88 48.07 -26.06
C GLY A 880 5.77 48.79 -25.31
N THR A 881 4.52 48.52 -25.70
CA THR A 881 3.31 48.99 -25.02
C THR A 881 3.31 48.53 -23.56
N LYS A 882 3.31 49.47 -22.60
CA LYS A 882 3.09 49.14 -21.19
C LYS A 882 1.61 48.86 -20.94
N LEU A 883 1.30 47.67 -20.44
CA LEU A 883 -0.03 47.31 -19.94
C LEU A 883 0.06 47.13 -18.41
N GLN A 884 -0.71 47.93 -17.67
CA GLN A 884 -0.85 47.87 -16.21
C GLN A 884 -2.28 47.49 -15.85
N LYS A 885 -2.49 46.49 -14.99
CA LYS A 885 -3.78 46.30 -14.31
C LYS A 885 -3.66 45.53 -13.00
N SER A 886 -4.53 45.86 -12.05
CA SER A 886 -4.69 45.18 -10.77
C SER A 886 -5.56 43.92 -10.94
N ILE A 887 -5.11 42.80 -10.37
CA ILE A 887 -5.92 41.59 -10.20
C ILE A 887 -6.56 41.54 -8.81
N SER A 888 -7.57 40.69 -8.64
CA SER A 888 -8.48 40.60 -7.48
C SER A 888 -7.83 40.26 -6.12
N SER A 889 -6.51 40.07 -6.09
CA SER A 889 -5.68 39.97 -4.87
C SER A 889 -5.04 41.30 -4.46
N GLY A 890 -5.23 42.38 -5.21
CA GLY A 890 -4.60 43.69 -4.97
C GLY A 890 -3.22 43.87 -5.61
N VAL A 891 -2.66 42.83 -6.24
CA VAL A 891 -1.35 42.88 -6.90
C VAL A 891 -1.48 43.51 -8.30
N ILE A 892 -0.58 44.44 -8.63
CA ILE A 892 -0.49 45.09 -9.94
C ILE A 892 0.58 44.34 -10.74
N VAL A 893 0.21 43.78 -11.90
CA VAL A 893 1.15 43.09 -12.78
C VAL A 893 1.52 44.00 -13.95
N GLU A 894 2.82 44.31 -14.12
CA GLU A 894 3.36 45.02 -15.28
C GLU A 894 3.93 44.04 -16.30
N GLY A 895 3.41 44.05 -17.53
CA GLY A 895 4.01 43.31 -18.65
C GLY A 895 4.80 44.24 -19.57
N ARG A 896 6.05 43.89 -19.92
CA ARG A 896 6.82 44.53 -21.00
C ARG A 896 7.16 43.51 -22.07
N ALA A 897 6.73 43.75 -23.30
CA ALA A 897 7.00 42.87 -24.43
C ALA A 897 8.03 43.51 -25.38
N ASN A 898 9.15 42.83 -25.61
CA ASN A 898 10.04 43.09 -26.75
C ASN A 898 9.84 41.97 -27.78
N PHE A 899 9.79 42.31 -29.06
CA PHE A 899 9.56 41.35 -30.15
C PHE A 899 10.84 41.09 -30.94
N PHE A 900 11.08 39.83 -31.32
CA PHE A 900 12.16 39.45 -32.23
C PHE A 900 11.64 38.47 -33.31
N PRO A 901 11.80 38.76 -34.61
CA PRO A 901 11.43 37.84 -35.67
C PRO A 901 12.48 36.74 -35.86
N ILE A 902 12.04 35.48 -35.94
CA ILE A 902 12.87 34.30 -36.16
C ILE A 902 12.40 33.62 -37.45
N ASN A 903 13.20 33.68 -38.51
CA ASN A 903 12.90 33.05 -39.80
C ASN A 903 13.44 31.61 -39.83
N PHE A 904 12.56 30.62 -39.98
CA PHE A 904 12.94 29.20 -39.99
C PHE A 904 13.00 28.60 -41.41
N HIS A 905 12.34 29.23 -42.40
CA HIS A 905 12.38 28.87 -43.82
C HIS A 905 11.84 30.03 -44.67
N GLU A 906 12.08 30.06 -45.99
CA GLU A 906 11.69 31.18 -46.90
C GLU A 906 10.21 31.60 -46.84
N ASN A 907 9.33 30.78 -46.27
CA ASN A 907 7.88 31.03 -46.18
C ASN A 907 7.29 30.99 -44.74
N ILE A 908 8.10 30.90 -43.67
CA ILE A 908 7.58 30.86 -42.27
C ILE A 908 8.41 31.77 -41.34
N GLN A 909 7.74 32.75 -40.73
CA GLN A 909 8.28 33.69 -39.72
C GLN A 909 7.64 33.41 -38.35
N LEU A 910 8.46 33.12 -37.34
CA LEU A 910 8.04 32.93 -35.95
C LEU A 910 8.32 34.21 -35.15
N ILE A 911 7.41 34.64 -34.28
CA ILE A 911 7.59 35.84 -33.44
C ILE A 911 7.74 35.42 -31.98
N GLN A 912 8.86 35.79 -31.35
CA GLN A 912 9.13 35.56 -29.94
C GLN A 912 8.88 36.84 -29.13
N TYR A 913 8.14 36.71 -28.03
CA TYR A 913 7.98 37.71 -27.00
C TYR A 913 8.61 37.23 -25.70
N ARG A 914 9.37 38.09 -25.02
CA ARG A 914 9.73 37.87 -23.61
C ARG A 914 8.59 38.34 -22.72
N VAL A 915 8.17 37.53 -21.76
CA VAL A 915 7.08 37.84 -20.83
C VAL A 915 7.64 37.84 -19.41
N ASP A 916 7.89 39.05 -18.90
CA ASP A 916 8.34 39.25 -17.52
C ASP A 916 7.10 39.44 -16.61
N PHE A 917 7.07 38.76 -15.46
CA PHE A 917 6.00 38.86 -14.45
C PHE A 917 6.55 39.60 -13.22
N GLU A 918 5.77 40.52 -12.65
CA GLU A 918 6.18 41.28 -11.47
C GLU A 918 5.07 41.22 -10.40
N PRO A 919 5.34 40.67 -9.18
CA PRO A 919 6.60 40.02 -8.78
C PRO A 919 6.87 38.73 -9.58
N GLU A 920 8.14 38.30 -9.59
CA GLU A 920 8.58 37.11 -10.32
C GLU A 920 7.88 35.86 -9.75
N VAL A 921 7.36 35.03 -10.65
CA VAL A 921 6.73 33.73 -10.34
C VAL A 921 7.68 32.68 -10.90
N ASP A 922 7.90 31.52 -10.28
CA ASP A 922 8.80 30.49 -10.85
C ASP A 922 8.07 29.25 -11.42
N ALA A 923 6.86 28.97 -10.96
CA ALA A 923 6.04 27.86 -11.47
C ALA A 923 5.52 28.07 -12.92
N THR A 924 6.09 27.33 -13.89
CA THR A 924 5.71 27.37 -15.32
C THR A 924 4.24 27.02 -15.57
N LEU A 925 3.65 26.10 -14.80
CA LEU A 925 2.24 25.72 -14.91
C LEU A 925 1.30 26.85 -14.46
N LEU A 926 1.72 27.62 -13.45
CA LEU A 926 0.99 28.77 -12.93
C LEU A 926 1.10 29.96 -13.88
N LYS A 927 2.29 30.26 -14.42
CA LYS A 927 2.48 31.26 -15.48
C LYS A 927 1.61 30.95 -16.70
N LYS A 928 1.53 29.67 -17.09
CA LYS A 928 0.62 29.18 -18.15
C LYS A 928 -0.84 29.42 -17.79
N LYS A 929 -1.29 29.13 -16.55
CA LYS A 929 -2.66 29.41 -16.10
C LYS A 929 -2.98 30.91 -15.99
N ILE A 930 -2.02 31.77 -15.62
CA ILE A 930 -2.18 33.23 -15.59
C ILE A 930 -2.35 33.77 -17.01
N LEU A 931 -1.52 33.32 -17.94
CA LEU A 931 -1.68 33.66 -19.36
C LEU A 931 -3.01 33.13 -19.90
N THR A 932 -3.38 31.87 -19.60
CA THR A 932 -4.64 31.26 -20.07
C THR A 932 -5.91 31.88 -19.47
N LYS A 933 -5.89 32.32 -18.22
CA LYS A 933 -7.02 33.07 -17.62
C LYS A 933 -7.16 34.50 -18.11
N ASN A 934 -6.10 35.07 -18.70
CA ASN A 934 -6.08 36.43 -19.23
C ASN A 934 -5.82 36.43 -20.75
N GLU A 935 -6.05 35.31 -21.42
CA GLU A 935 -5.84 35.10 -22.87
C GLU A 935 -6.58 36.18 -23.68
N ASP A 936 -7.80 36.50 -23.25
CA ASP A 936 -8.67 37.52 -23.85
C ASP A 936 -8.11 38.95 -23.73
N LEU A 937 -7.31 39.24 -22.69
CA LEU A 937 -6.79 40.58 -22.39
C LEU A 937 -5.43 40.85 -23.08
N LEU A 938 -4.65 39.79 -23.28
CA LEU A 938 -3.35 39.83 -23.98
C LEU A 938 -3.49 39.57 -25.49
N ASN A 939 -4.73 39.33 -25.92
CA ASN A 939 -5.17 39.20 -27.30
C ASN A 939 -4.63 37.93 -28.01
N LEU A 940 -3.94 37.05 -27.27
CA LEU A 940 -3.09 35.93 -27.75
C LEU A 940 -3.83 34.98 -28.71
N SER A 941 -3.21 34.68 -29.86
CA SER A 941 -3.73 33.69 -30.82
C SER A 941 -3.67 32.28 -30.21
N PRO A 942 -4.63 31.36 -30.46
CA PRO A 942 -4.79 30.11 -29.69
C PRO A 942 -3.69 29.06 -29.91
N ARG A 943 -2.64 29.38 -30.67
CA ARG A 943 -1.42 28.57 -30.77
C ARG A 943 -0.21 29.44 -30.49
N TYR A 944 -0.07 29.81 -29.22
CA TYR A 944 1.20 30.20 -28.67
C TYR A 944 1.86 29.01 -27.97
N VAL A 945 3.17 28.95 -27.99
CA VAL A 945 3.94 28.09 -27.10
C VAL A 945 4.56 29.00 -26.06
N PHE A 946 4.19 28.78 -24.79
CA PHE A 946 4.82 29.46 -23.68
C PHE A 946 5.66 28.46 -22.91
N ASP A 947 6.96 28.72 -22.84
CA ASP A 947 7.93 27.81 -22.21
C ASP A 947 8.16 28.11 -20.72
N GLY A 948 7.55 29.16 -20.17
CA GLY A 948 7.78 29.63 -18.80
C GLY A 948 8.46 31.00 -18.72
N SER A 949 9.02 31.49 -19.83
CA SER A 949 9.70 32.80 -19.89
C SER A 949 9.48 33.54 -21.21
N SER A 950 9.34 32.79 -22.30
CA SER A 950 9.16 33.29 -23.65
C SER A 950 7.90 32.71 -24.28
N LEU A 951 7.21 33.56 -25.02
CA LEU A 951 5.97 33.28 -25.73
C LEU A 951 6.26 33.30 -27.24
N TYR A 952 6.00 32.20 -27.93
CA TYR A 952 6.24 32.06 -29.37
C TYR A 952 4.91 31.91 -30.11
N THR A 953 4.70 32.73 -31.13
CA THR A 953 3.49 32.70 -31.97
C THR A 953 3.85 32.85 -33.46
N GLN A 954 3.02 32.29 -34.33
CA GLN A 954 3.17 32.38 -35.79
C GLN A 954 2.42 33.56 -36.41
N SER A 955 1.53 34.20 -35.64
CA SER A 955 0.69 35.29 -36.08
C SER A 955 0.83 36.46 -35.11
N ASN A 956 0.87 37.67 -35.65
CA ASN A 956 0.64 38.85 -34.82
C ASN A 956 -0.75 38.70 -34.19
N VAL A 957 -0.86 39.21 -32.99
CA VAL A 957 -1.91 38.85 -32.06
C VAL A 957 -3.22 39.56 -32.46
N ASN A 958 -3.90 39.01 -33.48
CA ASN A 958 -5.34 39.14 -33.82
C ASN A 958 -5.78 38.31 -35.06
N SER A 959 -6.95 37.65 -34.92
CA SER A 959 -7.88 37.01 -35.90
C SER A 959 -7.76 35.50 -36.30
N GLU A 960 -8.76 34.74 -35.79
CA GLU A 960 -9.58 33.59 -36.29
C GLU A 960 -9.04 32.15 -36.57
N VAL A 961 -9.95 31.17 -36.40
CA VAL A 961 -9.81 29.79 -35.84
C VAL A 961 -9.97 28.64 -36.86
N ASP A 962 -9.41 27.44 -36.56
CA ASP A 962 -9.43 26.20 -37.37
C ASP A 962 -10.22 25.04 -36.65
N THR A 963 -11.57 25.05 -36.72
CA THR A 963 -12.46 23.88 -36.50
C THR A 963 -13.61 23.93 -37.52
N THR A 964 -13.88 22.86 -38.25
CA THR A 964 -14.96 22.85 -39.27
C THR A 964 -16.18 22.07 -38.77
N PHE A 965 -17.09 22.77 -38.09
CA PHE A 965 -18.37 22.22 -37.62
C PHE A 965 -19.40 21.94 -38.74
N HIS A 966 -19.00 22.01 -40.01
CA HIS A 966 -19.91 22.02 -41.16
C HIS A 966 -20.02 20.68 -41.91
N MET A 967 -19.26 19.64 -41.56
CA MET A 967 -19.27 18.33 -42.23
C MET A 967 -19.79 17.20 -41.31
N ASN A 968 -20.59 16.28 -41.87
CA ASN A 968 -21.26 15.17 -41.16
C ASN A 968 -21.24 13.87 -42.00
N PRO A 969 -21.68 12.70 -41.49
CA PRO A 969 -21.66 11.44 -42.23
C PRO A 969 -22.40 11.43 -43.59
N ASN A 970 -23.34 12.35 -43.82
CA ASN A 970 -23.97 12.51 -45.14
C ASN A 970 -23.12 13.30 -46.14
N SER A 971 -22.07 13.99 -45.67
CA SER A 971 -21.13 14.68 -46.56
C SER A 971 -20.45 13.68 -47.50
N THR A 972 -20.25 14.08 -48.75
CA THR A 972 -19.61 13.26 -49.78
C THR A 972 -18.10 13.49 -49.81
N PHE A 973 -17.37 12.45 -50.19
CA PHE A 973 -15.95 12.54 -50.49
C PHE A 973 -15.64 11.75 -51.76
N ARG A 974 -14.53 12.09 -52.42
CA ARG A 974 -14.08 11.39 -53.62
C ARG A 974 -13.20 10.21 -53.24
N LEU A 975 -13.52 9.03 -53.79
CA LEU A 975 -12.66 7.87 -53.75
C LEU A 975 -11.51 8.00 -54.76
N ALA A 976 -10.45 7.21 -54.57
CA ALA A 976 -9.26 7.21 -55.44
C ALA A 976 -9.56 6.94 -56.93
N ASN A 977 -10.68 6.28 -57.25
CA ASN A 977 -11.14 6.06 -58.63
C ASN A 977 -11.97 7.23 -59.21
N GLY A 978 -12.07 8.35 -58.49
CA GLY A 978 -12.76 9.57 -58.89
C GLY A 978 -14.26 9.59 -58.58
N LYS A 979 -14.86 8.49 -58.08
CA LYS A 979 -16.28 8.42 -57.76
C LYS A 979 -16.56 9.07 -56.39
N GLU A 980 -17.59 9.92 -56.33
CA GLU A 980 -18.08 10.46 -55.06
C GLU A 980 -18.95 9.47 -54.31
N MET A 981 -18.74 9.40 -52.99
CA MET A 981 -19.45 8.51 -52.08
C MET A 981 -19.68 9.24 -50.75
N THR A 982 -20.83 9.03 -50.11
CA THR A 982 -21.04 9.53 -48.74
C THR A 982 -20.25 8.69 -47.75
N TYR A 983 -19.90 9.25 -46.58
CA TYR A 983 -19.26 8.46 -45.54
C TYR A 983 -20.17 7.30 -45.09
N VAL A 984 -21.49 7.52 -44.99
CA VAL A 984 -22.46 6.46 -44.69
C VAL A 984 -22.38 5.29 -45.69
N ASP A 985 -22.40 5.58 -46.99
CA ASP A 985 -22.37 4.53 -48.02
C ASP A 985 -21.00 3.84 -48.11
N TYR A 986 -19.93 4.58 -47.86
CA TYR A 986 -18.58 4.02 -47.81
C TYR A 986 -18.43 3.00 -46.69
N TYR A 987 -18.87 3.33 -45.47
CA TYR A 987 -18.76 2.40 -44.34
C TYR A 987 -19.69 1.20 -44.47
N MET A 988 -20.89 1.38 -45.02
CA MET A 988 -21.80 0.27 -45.29
C MET A 988 -21.28 -0.65 -46.40
N SER A 989 -20.79 -0.10 -47.52
CA SER A 989 -20.35 -0.90 -48.67
C SER A 989 -18.98 -1.57 -48.47
N LYS A 990 -18.04 -0.88 -47.81
CA LYS A 990 -16.68 -1.40 -47.59
C LYS A 990 -16.56 -2.28 -46.35
N TYR A 991 -17.32 -1.98 -45.30
CA TYR A 991 -17.19 -2.66 -44.00
C TYR A 991 -18.48 -3.31 -43.49
N GLY A 992 -19.61 -3.16 -44.20
CA GLY A 992 -20.90 -3.73 -43.77
C GLY A 992 -21.51 -3.03 -42.55
N ILE A 993 -21.02 -1.84 -42.16
CA ILE A 993 -21.43 -1.17 -40.93
C ILE A 993 -22.50 -0.12 -41.22
N LYS A 994 -23.62 -0.20 -40.48
CA LYS A 994 -24.71 0.77 -40.55
C LYS A 994 -24.49 1.90 -39.54
N ILE A 995 -24.50 3.14 -40.02
CA ILE A 995 -24.36 4.35 -39.19
C ILE A 995 -25.73 4.79 -38.68
N ASN A 996 -25.84 5.03 -37.37
CA ASN A 996 -27.10 5.30 -36.70
C ASN A 996 -27.40 6.81 -36.63
N ASP A 997 -26.39 7.64 -36.31
CA ASP A 997 -26.51 9.10 -36.36
C ASP A 997 -25.85 9.67 -37.62
N ARG A 998 -26.65 10.23 -38.53
CA ARG A 998 -26.17 10.77 -39.81
C ARG A 998 -25.80 12.25 -39.76
N GLN A 999 -26.09 12.96 -38.66
CA GLN A 999 -25.85 14.40 -38.52
C GLN A 999 -24.71 14.76 -37.57
N GLN A 1000 -24.15 13.80 -36.83
CA GLN A 1000 -22.94 14.00 -36.02
C GLN A 1000 -21.81 14.65 -36.84
N PHE A 1001 -20.96 15.45 -36.19
CA PHE A 1001 -19.81 16.06 -36.87
C PHE A 1001 -18.71 15.02 -37.15
N LEU A 1002 -17.92 15.24 -38.20
CA LEU A 1002 -16.76 14.39 -38.51
C LEU A 1002 -15.49 14.94 -37.85
N LEU A 1003 -14.71 14.06 -37.23
CA LEU A 1003 -13.39 14.42 -36.72
C LEU A 1003 -12.36 14.29 -37.85
N VAL A 1004 -11.77 15.40 -38.26
CA VAL A 1004 -10.74 15.44 -39.30
C VAL A 1004 -9.37 15.36 -38.64
N SER A 1005 -8.72 14.21 -38.75
CA SER A 1005 -7.30 14.10 -38.37
C SER A 1005 -6.45 14.48 -39.57
N ARG A 1006 -5.73 15.61 -39.51
CA ARG A 1006 -4.67 15.90 -40.50
C ARG A 1006 -3.46 15.02 -40.18
N ALA A 1007 -2.91 14.38 -41.21
CA ALA A 1007 -1.73 13.52 -41.07
C ALA A 1007 -0.54 14.32 -40.49
N ARG A 1008 0.25 13.65 -39.65
CA ARG A 1008 1.47 14.24 -39.06
C ARG A 1008 2.68 13.82 -39.89
N GLU A 1009 3.75 14.61 -39.83
CA GLU A 1009 4.97 14.46 -40.63
C GLU A 1009 5.65 13.07 -40.56
N ARG A 1010 5.38 12.30 -39.50
CA ARG A 1010 5.91 10.94 -39.31
C ARG A 1010 5.36 9.91 -40.31
N ASP A 1011 4.22 10.18 -40.94
CA ASP A 1011 3.50 9.26 -41.84
C ASP A 1011 4.01 9.29 -43.29
N ILE A 1012 4.96 10.18 -43.60
CA ILE A 1012 5.49 10.42 -44.97
C ILE A 1012 6.32 9.23 -45.51
N ARG A 1013 6.73 8.28 -44.67
CA ARG A 1013 7.54 7.11 -45.10
C ARG A 1013 6.72 5.94 -45.67
N ALA A 1014 5.39 5.95 -45.61
CA ALA A 1014 4.56 4.79 -45.99
C ALA A 1014 3.69 4.97 -47.26
N GLY A 1015 3.77 6.12 -47.94
CA GLY A 1015 2.96 6.45 -49.12
C GLY A 1015 2.08 7.68 -48.93
N LYS A 1016 1.38 8.13 -49.99
CA LYS A 1016 0.54 9.34 -49.95
C LYS A 1016 -0.56 9.21 -48.88
N PRO A 1017 -0.56 10.05 -47.82
CA PRO A 1017 -1.61 10.01 -46.81
C PRO A 1017 -2.89 10.66 -47.33
N GLU A 1018 -4.03 10.03 -47.06
CA GLU A 1018 -5.36 10.63 -47.23
C GLU A 1018 -5.80 11.25 -45.90
N MET A 1019 -6.58 12.34 -45.95
CA MET A 1019 -7.23 12.87 -44.75
C MET A 1019 -8.21 11.82 -44.22
N ILE A 1020 -8.03 11.42 -42.96
CA ILE A 1020 -8.91 10.44 -42.32
C ILE A 1020 -9.98 11.19 -41.55
N TYR A 1021 -11.22 10.97 -41.99
CA TYR A 1021 -12.42 11.47 -41.34
C TYR A 1021 -12.98 10.35 -40.47
N LEU A 1022 -12.96 10.55 -39.16
CA LEU A 1022 -13.46 9.58 -38.20
C LEU A 1022 -14.90 9.94 -37.81
N ILE A 1023 -15.76 8.93 -37.83
CA ILE A 1023 -17.13 9.02 -37.34
C ILE A 1023 -17.11 8.64 -35.86
N PRO A 1024 -17.47 9.55 -34.94
CA PRO A 1024 -17.39 9.31 -33.50
C PRO A 1024 -18.06 8.00 -33.03
N GLU A 1025 -19.18 7.60 -33.64
CA GLU A 1025 -19.87 6.33 -33.34
C GLU A 1025 -19.04 5.06 -33.61
N LEU A 1026 -18.13 5.07 -34.61
CA LEU A 1026 -17.35 3.89 -35.00
C LEU A 1026 -16.14 3.62 -34.10
N SER A 1027 -15.62 4.65 -33.42
CA SER A 1027 -14.52 4.51 -32.45
C SER A 1027 -14.91 3.67 -31.22
N ARG A 1028 -16.20 3.55 -30.89
CA ARG A 1028 -16.71 2.69 -29.82
C ARG A 1028 -16.85 1.21 -30.21
N ALA A 1029 -17.02 0.90 -31.50
CA ALA A 1029 -17.31 -0.46 -31.96
C ALA A 1029 -16.04 -1.28 -32.29
N THR A 1030 -14.91 -0.64 -32.56
CA THR A 1030 -13.63 -1.30 -32.89
C THR A 1030 -12.79 -1.71 -31.67
N GLY A 1031 -13.37 -1.72 -30.47
CA GLY A 1031 -12.72 -2.29 -29.28
C GLY A 1031 -11.53 -1.50 -28.72
N ASN A 1032 -11.34 -0.25 -29.13
CA ASN A 1032 -10.44 0.67 -28.40
C ASN A 1032 -11.15 1.24 -27.17
N SER A 1033 -11.46 0.35 -26.24
CA SER A 1033 -11.97 0.64 -24.90
C SER A 1033 -11.00 0.07 -23.88
N LYS A 1034 -9.93 0.82 -23.58
CA LYS A 1034 -9.07 0.56 -22.43
C LYS A 1034 -8.70 1.87 -21.76
N PHE A 1035 -9.17 2.03 -20.53
CA PHE A 1035 -8.72 2.96 -19.49
C PHE A 1035 -9.11 2.25 -18.17
N TYR A 1036 -8.30 1.27 -17.71
CA TYR A 1036 -7.27 1.41 -16.66
C TYR A 1036 -7.90 1.92 -15.34
N LEU A 1037 -8.50 0.99 -14.57
CA LEU A 1037 -7.96 0.31 -13.35
C LEU A 1037 -7.82 1.30 -12.17
N PHE A 1038 -8.48 1.02 -11.01
CA PHE A 1038 -8.49 1.64 -9.64
C PHE A 1038 -8.07 0.65 -8.55
N GLU A 1039 -6.87 0.74 -7.95
CA GLU A 1039 -6.60 0.65 -6.48
C GLU A 1039 -5.12 0.77 -6.01
N LEU A 1040 -4.90 1.61 -4.96
CA LEU A 1040 -3.95 1.51 -3.82
C LEU A 1040 -3.65 2.90 -3.22
N PHE A 1041 -3.72 3.10 -1.90
CA PHE A 1041 -3.23 2.18 -0.86
C PHE A 1041 -4.24 1.85 0.25
N ILE A 1042 -4.08 0.65 0.79
CA ILE A 1042 -4.43 0.25 2.15
C ILE A 1042 -3.08 -0.20 2.71
N GLN A 1043 -2.54 0.54 3.66
CA GLN A 1043 -1.47 0.05 4.54
C GLN A 1043 -2.00 0.14 5.97
N PHE A 1044 -2.07 -1.04 6.58
CA PHE A 1044 -2.39 -1.34 7.98
C PHE A 1044 -3.84 -1.52 8.40
N TYR A 1045 -4.57 -2.39 7.68
CA TYR A 1045 -5.62 -3.21 8.29
C TYR A 1045 -5.75 -4.61 7.64
N LEU A 1046 -4.62 -5.21 7.26
CA LEU A 1046 -4.54 -6.60 6.78
C LEU A 1046 -3.40 -7.32 7.50
N PHE A 1047 -3.64 -7.65 8.76
CA PHE A 1047 -3.11 -8.83 9.42
C PHE A 1047 -4.26 -9.63 10.01
#